data_AF-A0A2N2JEH1-F1
#
_entry.id   AF-A0A2N2JEH1-F1
#
_cell.length_a   1.000
_cell.length_b   1.000
_cell.length_c   1.000
_cell.angle_alpha   90.00
_cell.angle_beta   90.00
_cell.angle_gamma   90.00
#
_symmetry.space_group_name_H-M   'P 1'
#
loop_
_entity.id
_entity.type
_entity.pdbx_description
1 polymer ?
#
loop_
_entity_poly.entity_id
_entity_poly.type
_entity_poly.pdbx_seq_one_letter_code
_entity_poly.pdbx_strand_id
1 'polypeptide(L)'
;MCSAFAFALAVGAACGGDSGGTTSPNDYPAQCSDSAKSAGESDVDCGGPCAPCRNGLSCVNPPDCASQYCGAGYLCWPAQCGDGNQGLTETGVDCGGSCPACLGDACAQNSGCVTGFCDGDVCGTPTCDDGQKNGKETGVDCGGGVCGACADGQTCLIHPNCVSGFCNPAGLCAAPSCTDAVKNQNETDVDCGGDCGPCADGQTCLQPIDCQSTKCSNGTCGALGASCANGQKDDDESDVDCGGACGPCGYDRSCGGPADCRSGLCDSGRCTAPVSCSDAALSPGESDVDCGGNDCPQCAEGKTCRSPLDCFTLACHDGLCSQPSCDDAYKNGLETDVDCGGGACPSCADSLRCKFPSDCQGGSCTGGFCGSCTDGVKNGDESDVDCGGDTCGPCALGKSCSDGADCQTTACGADSLCCTPNACGFCGDLTAEICNGVDDDCDGQTDDGLAAQACANQQGVCAGANATCGGTAGWQCGADVLLAHAPRYQSNEATCDKLDNDCDGQTDEPGCGDCSVAQDDQKAFASGAGEVRFGADFVTVHQGKPVMAFTKLGNRPNLIVASRGGYDLRFTDLDGEPAIASDGATLFVSYVEDLNNGSIRSLFVRKLVSGIDYHTLLQTSDVPALAFPIALSVGGGHAALLYVNGGQKLMLGVSANTNFGTSWDHTELDTKRDPQAQVVVSTAGVVHAVWRTNQGAGELQHWTAGAKVPLGGNASDVALAVAPDGALHLALRDGTTVKHRVFAGGAWATATTVGTTDAGSDVAVAVDPGGVPYVAFRASVDKVKVMRGGAGAWAEVVTRTVTDPANTISEVQGIGLAVDAKGVVQIGAGSYDASLAGWRYASFLTGCQGYGDATTCTPSCAGKQCGDNGCGGTCGTCSGTTSCNAAGQCVGGCTPSCAGKQCGDNGCGGTCGTCTGATTCNPSGQCVASAGQCGGDSLNTCLGRCGLFNEAWTCQCDAQCATTGDCCPDLGTCCTATTCGAAGNSSCNGQCGAFSDTRACNCDTECADYYDCCPDIVPCCAQ
;
A
#
# COMPACT_ATOMS: atom_id res chain seq x y z
N MET A 1 21.06 -70.63 43.56
CA MET A 1 21.07 -72.11 43.71
C MET A 1 21.06 -72.66 42.28
N CYS A 2 22.17 -73.21 41.77
CA CYS A 2 22.58 -74.63 41.89
C CYS A 2 21.57 -75.55 41.14
N SER A 3 21.92 -76.35 40.12
CA SER A 3 23.21 -76.83 39.56
C SER A 3 23.03 -77.11 38.04
N ALA A 4 23.94 -76.89 37.08
CA ALA A 4 25.35 -77.33 36.85
C ALA A 4 25.50 -78.72 36.16
N PHE A 5 26.46 -78.82 35.21
CA PHE A 5 26.82 -79.95 34.32
C PHE A 5 25.89 -80.21 33.10
N ALA A 6 26.36 -80.54 31.88
CA ALA A 6 27.73 -80.57 31.31
C ALA A 6 27.77 -80.74 29.76
N PHE A 7 28.80 -80.15 29.11
CA PHE A 7 29.37 -80.47 27.76
C PHE A 7 28.43 -80.33 26.52
N ALA A 8 28.87 -80.12 25.26
CA ALA A 8 30.09 -79.61 24.59
C ALA A 8 29.83 -79.66 23.04
N LEU A 9 30.52 -79.01 22.09
CA LEU A 9 31.65 -78.05 22.03
C LEU A 9 31.66 -77.33 20.64
N ALA A 10 32.25 -76.12 20.54
CA ALA A 10 32.97 -75.58 19.35
C ALA A 10 32.18 -75.31 18.02
N VAL A 11 32.35 -74.25 17.21
CA VAL A 11 33.12 -72.96 17.18
C VAL A 11 32.21 -71.99 16.37
N GLY A 12 32.08 -70.67 16.57
CA GLY A 12 32.86 -69.65 17.30
C GLY A 12 33.41 -68.61 16.31
N ALA A 13 33.57 -67.32 16.64
CA ALA A 13 33.20 -66.48 17.80
C ALA A 13 33.32 -65.00 17.33
N ALA A 14 33.00 -63.90 18.02
CA ALA A 14 32.48 -63.52 19.35
C ALA A 14 32.05 -62.03 19.22
N CYS A 15 31.25 -61.37 20.07
CA CYS A 15 30.42 -61.69 21.25
C CYS A 15 29.39 -60.53 21.43
N GLY A 16 28.40 -60.53 22.32
CA GLY A 16 28.10 -61.42 23.47
C GLY A 16 28.45 -60.74 24.81
N GLY A 17 27.51 -60.43 25.71
CA GLY A 17 26.05 -60.64 25.69
C GLY A 17 25.37 -59.69 26.68
N ASP A 18 24.63 -60.13 27.70
CA ASP A 18 24.32 -61.51 28.09
C ASP A 18 23.13 -61.59 29.08
N SER A 19 22.57 -62.80 29.23
CA SER A 19 21.81 -63.32 30.37
C SER A 19 20.35 -62.90 30.64
N GLY A 20 19.49 -63.91 30.84
CA GLY A 20 18.18 -63.81 31.51
C GLY A 20 16.99 -64.36 30.70
N GLY A 21 16.17 -65.25 31.27
CA GLY A 21 14.97 -65.78 30.60
C GLY A 21 14.06 -66.66 31.47
N THR A 22 12.90 -67.03 30.93
CA THR A 22 11.88 -67.95 31.51
C THR A 22 11.06 -68.64 30.40
N THR A 23 10.32 -69.69 30.74
CA THR A 23 9.57 -70.56 29.81
C THR A 23 8.16 -70.07 29.49
N SER A 24 7.66 -70.39 28.29
CA SER A 24 6.25 -70.30 27.90
C SER A 24 5.74 -71.65 27.36
N PRO A 25 4.49 -72.07 27.61
CA PRO A 25 3.95 -73.35 27.15
C PRO A 25 3.25 -73.24 25.78
N ASN A 26 3.45 -74.25 24.92
CA ASN A 26 2.53 -74.62 23.83
C ASN A 26 2.99 -75.97 23.24
N ASP A 27 2.26 -77.05 23.51
CA ASP A 27 2.46 -78.35 22.86
C ASP A 27 1.17 -79.18 22.98
N TYR A 28 0.43 -79.33 21.88
CA TYR A 28 -0.79 -80.13 21.76
C TYR A 28 -0.83 -80.73 20.33
N PRO A 29 -1.22 -82.01 20.16
CA PRO A 29 -1.28 -82.65 18.84
C PRO A 29 -2.47 -82.14 18.00
N ALA A 30 -2.34 -82.21 16.67
CA ALA A 30 -3.36 -81.74 15.72
C ALA A 30 -4.76 -82.35 15.97
N GLN A 31 -5.80 -81.54 15.79
CA GLN A 31 -7.18 -81.84 16.18
C GLN A 31 -8.16 -81.64 15.02
N CYS A 32 -8.29 -82.65 14.16
CA CYS A 32 -9.07 -82.69 12.91
C CYS A 32 -10.61 -82.47 12.99
N SER A 33 -11.13 -81.79 14.02
CA SER A 33 -12.55 -81.49 14.25
C SER A 33 -12.77 -80.35 15.26
N ASP A 34 -11.82 -79.44 15.45
CA ASP A 34 -11.94 -78.30 16.38
C ASP A 34 -12.34 -76.97 15.70
N SER A 35 -12.40 -76.96 14.36
CA SER A 35 -12.73 -75.81 13.52
C SER A 35 -11.78 -74.61 13.64
N ALA A 36 -10.56 -74.86 14.09
CA ALA A 36 -9.38 -74.04 13.85
C ALA A 36 -8.41 -74.77 12.90
N LYS A 37 -7.28 -74.12 12.59
CA LYS A 37 -6.17 -74.74 11.85
C LYS A 37 -5.04 -75.03 12.85
N SER A 38 -4.91 -76.28 13.26
CA SER A 38 -4.01 -76.71 14.32
C SER A 38 -2.63 -77.14 13.78
N ALA A 39 -1.70 -77.49 14.68
CA ALA A 39 -0.29 -77.70 14.37
C ALA A 39 -0.02 -79.01 13.59
N GLY A 40 -0.21 -78.96 12.27
CA GLY A 40 0.05 -80.05 11.33
C GLY A 40 -0.94 -80.14 10.17
N GLU A 41 -2.06 -79.42 10.26
CA GLU A 41 -3.12 -79.39 9.25
C GLU A 41 -2.82 -78.41 8.12
N SER A 42 -3.34 -78.71 6.93
CA SER A 42 -3.13 -77.87 5.74
C SER A 42 -4.27 -76.88 5.50
N ASP A 43 -5.50 -77.19 5.95
CA ASP A 43 -6.57 -76.23 6.20
C ASP A 43 -7.33 -76.61 7.47
N VAL A 44 -8.29 -75.79 7.89
CA VAL A 44 -9.18 -76.06 9.04
C VAL A 44 -9.75 -77.48 8.96
N ASP A 45 -9.51 -78.28 10.01
CA ASP A 45 -9.91 -79.68 10.15
C ASP A 45 -9.40 -80.67 9.05
N CYS A 46 -8.48 -80.30 8.13
CA CYS A 46 -8.07 -81.19 7.02
C CYS A 46 -6.60 -81.08 6.53
N GLY A 47 -6.15 -82.14 5.84
CA GLY A 47 -4.78 -82.29 5.33
C GLY A 47 -3.75 -82.73 6.38
N GLY A 48 -2.51 -83.01 5.95
CA GLY A 48 -1.45 -83.48 6.85
C GLY A 48 -1.79 -84.80 7.55
N PRO A 49 -1.90 -84.84 8.89
CA PRO A 49 -2.30 -86.05 9.64
C PRO A 49 -3.83 -86.33 9.57
N CYS A 50 -4.61 -85.39 9.05
CA CYS A 50 -6.07 -85.45 8.99
C CYS A 50 -6.59 -85.99 7.64
N ALA A 51 -7.90 -86.02 7.46
CA ALA A 51 -8.50 -86.46 6.19
C ALA A 51 -8.12 -85.49 5.04
N PRO A 52 -7.93 -85.98 3.80
CA PRO A 52 -7.60 -85.11 2.67
C PRO A 52 -8.70 -84.07 2.40
N CYS A 53 -8.28 -82.83 2.24
CA CYS A 53 -9.10 -81.67 1.94
C CYS A 53 -9.84 -81.84 0.58
N ARG A 54 -11.08 -81.33 0.53
CA ARG A 54 -11.85 -81.20 -0.72
C ARG A 54 -11.30 -80.05 -1.58
N ASN A 55 -11.63 -80.05 -2.87
CA ASN A 55 -11.24 -78.98 -3.78
C ASN A 55 -11.72 -77.61 -3.26
N GLY A 56 -10.89 -76.58 -3.44
CA GLY A 56 -11.10 -75.22 -2.92
C GLY A 56 -10.68 -75.00 -1.46
N LEU A 57 -10.13 -76.01 -0.77
CA LEU A 57 -9.46 -75.86 0.53
C LEU A 57 -7.94 -75.98 0.40
N SER A 58 -7.23 -75.56 1.44
CA SER A 58 -5.77 -75.37 1.45
C SER A 58 -4.96 -76.65 1.59
N CYS A 59 -3.78 -76.69 0.97
CA CYS A 59 -2.87 -77.83 0.91
C CYS A 59 -1.41 -77.40 0.94
N VAL A 60 -0.54 -78.22 1.53
CA VAL A 60 0.92 -78.01 1.52
C VAL A 60 1.62 -78.99 0.55
N ASN A 61 1.02 -80.16 0.34
CA ASN A 61 1.49 -81.22 -0.55
C ASN A 61 0.31 -81.93 -1.25
N PRO A 62 0.53 -82.62 -2.39
CA PRO A 62 -0.58 -83.21 -3.16
C PRO A 62 -1.41 -84.29 -2.41
N PRO A 63 -0.82 -85.15 -1.54
CA PRO A 63 -1.57 -86.02 -0.64
C PRO A 63 -2.55 -85.34 0.32
N ASP A 64 -2.38 -84.06 0.66
CA ASP A 64 -3.36 -83.32 1.47
C ASP A 64 -4.70 -83.15 0.76
N CYS A 65 -4.77 -83.38 -0.56
CA CYS A 65 -5.96 -83.21 -1.38
C CYS A 65 -6.63 -84.55 -1.71
N ALA A 66 -7.96 -84.59 -1.61
CA ALA A 66 -8.78 -85.72 -2.06
C ALA A 66 -8.64 -85.99 -3.57
N SER A 67 -8.26 -84.96 -4.35
CA SER A 67 -7.92 -85.06 -5.77
C SER A 67 -6.50 -85.56 -6.05
N GLN A 68 -5.64 -85.70 -5.03
CA GLN A 68 -4.19 -85.89 -5.15
C GLN A 68 -3.46 -84.75 -5.91
N TYR A 69 -4.09 -83.59 -6.11
CA TYR A 69 -3.50 -82.44 -6.80
C TYR A 69 -3.66 -81.14 -5.99
N CYS A 70 -2.52 -80.67 -5.47
CA CYS A 70 -2.38 -79.38 -4.80
C CYS A 70 -1.78 -78.39 -5.81
N GLY A 71 -2.57 -77.40 -6.22
CA GLY A 71 -2.24 -76.49 -7.32
C GLY A 71 -1.63 -75.16 -6.87
N ALA A 72 -1.45 -74.26 -7.84
CA ALA A 72 -1.00 -72.89 -7.57
C ALA A 72 -1.93 -72.19 -6.55
N GLY A 73 -1.33 -71.40 -5.67
CA GLY A 73 -2.04 -70.76 -4.55
C GLY A 73 -2.23 -71.64 -3.31
N TYR A 74 -1.63 -72.84 -3.26
CA TYR A 74 -1.73 -73.77 -2.11
C TYR A 74 -3.17 -74.25 -1.86
N LEU A 75 -3.94 -74.49 -2.92
CA LEU A 75 -5.33 -74.98 -2.87
C LEU A 75 -5.48 -76.31 -3.62
N CYS A 76 -6.40 -77.16 -3.15
CA CYS A 76 -6.77 -78.40 -3.82
C CYS A 76 -7.64 -78.13 -5.05
N TRP A 77 -7.27 -78.70 -6.20
CA TRP A 77 -8.00 -78.55 -7.47
C TRP A 77 -8.33 -79.92 -8.08
N PRO A 78 -9.27 -80.03 -9.03
CA PRO A 78 -9.49 -81.25 -9.80
C PRO A 78 -8.17 -81.77 -10.41
N ALA A 79 -8.00 -83.10 -10.44
CA ALA A 79 -6.77 -83.74 -10.93
C ALA A 79 -6.48 -83.55 -12.43
N GLN A 80 -7.40 -82.92 -13.16
CA GLN A 80 -7.31 -82.60 -14.58
C GLN A 80 -6.65 -81.24 -14.84
N CYS A 81 -6.62 -80.36 -13.83
CA CYS A 81 -5.98 -79.03 -13.87
C CYS A 81 -4.44 -79.12 -13.82
N GLY A 82 -3.85 -80.02 -14.61
CA GLY A 82 -2.45 -80.43 -14.53
C GLY A 82 -2.18 -81.81 -15.15
N ASP A 83 -3.04 -82.29 -16.06
CA ASP A 83 -2.84 -83.55 -16.81
C ASP A 83 -2.19 -83.34 -18.20
N GLY A 84 -1.96 -82.08 -18.59
CA GLY A 84 -1.24 -81.68 -19.80
C GLY A 84 -2.14 -81.54 -21.04
N ASN A 85 -3.46 -81.51 -20.86
CA ASN A 85 -4.45 -81.41 -21.94
C ASN A 85 -5.41 -80.24 -21.66
N GLN A 86 -6.32 -79.97 -22.60
CA GLN A 86 -7.46 -79.08 -22.39
C GLN A 86 -8.75 -79.92 -22.42
N GLY A 87 -9.45 -79.99 -21.29
CA GLY A 87 -10.57 -80.89 -21.06
C GLY A 87 -11.77 -80.24 -20.34
N LEU A 88 -12.93 -80.89 -20.47
CA LEU A 88 -14.19 -80.46 -19.85
C LEU A 88 -14.51 -78.96 -20.05
N THR A 89 -14.36 -78.15 -18.99
CA THR A 89 -14.71 -76.72 -18.94
C THR A 89 -13.50 -75.78 -18.95
N GLU A 90 -12.29 -76.31 -19.18
CA GLU A 90 -11.04 -75.54 -19.22
C GLU A 90 -10.95 -74.62 -20.45
N THR A 91 -10.52 -73.37 -20.26
CA THR A 91 -10.39 -72.37 -21.34
C THR A 91 -8.99 -72.34 -21.96
N GLY A 92 -7.99 -72.88 -21.26
CA GLY A 92 -6.66 -73.21 -21.80
C GLY A 92 -6.20 -74.59 -21.31
N VAL A 93 -5.01 -75.03 -21.70
CA VAL A 93 -4.43 -76.30 -21.19
C VAL A 93 -4.23 -76.20 -19.69
N ASP A 94 -4.75 -77.17 -18.93
CA ASP A 94 -4.73 -77.24 -17.47
C ASP A 94 -5.37 -76.02 -16.72
N CYS A 95 -6.03 -75.07 -17.41
CA CYS A 95 -6.46 -73.78 -16.82
C CYS A 95 -7.84 -73.28 -17.25
N GLY A 96 -8.46 -72.50 -16.35
CA GLY A 96 -9.76 -71.84 -16.53
C GLY A 96 -10.99 -72.70 -16.21
N GLY A 97 -12.14 -72.04 -16.14
CA GLY A 97 -13.44 -72.68 -15.85
C GLY A 97 -13.52 -73.35 -14.47
N SER A 98 -13.27 -74.66 -14.43
CA SER A 98 -13.20 -75.47 -13.19
C SER A 98 -11.80 -75.53 -12.57
N CYS A 99 -10.81 -74.98 -13.27
CA CYS A 99 -9.39 -74.97 -12.92
C CYS A 99 -8.90 -73.53 -12.64
N PRO A 100 -7.69 -73.34 -12.07
CA PRO A 100 -7.12 -72.02 -11.85
C PRO A 100 -7.13 -71.18 -13.14
N ALA A 101 -7.39 -69.87 -13.05
CA ALA A 101 -7.44 -68.99 -14.20
C ALA A 101 -6.10 -68.97 -14.98
N CYS A 102 -6.17 -68.76 -16.29
CA CYS A 102 -5.01 -68.79 -17.18
C CYS A 102 -4.16 -67.51 -17.04
N LEU A 103 -2.83 -67.67 -17.18
CA LEU A 103 -1.84 -66.60 -17.01
C LEU A 103 -1.18 -66.25 -18.35
N GLY A 104 -1.84 -65.40 -19.14
CA GLY A 104 -1.30 -64.87 -20.41
C GLY A 104 -1.62 -65.69 -21.67
N ASP A 105 -2.26 -66.85 -21.52
CA ASP A 105 -2.84 -67.63 -22.62
C ASP A 105 -4.31 -67.24 -22.91
N ALA A 106 -4.94 -67.94 -23.86
CA ALA A 106 -6.24 -67.59 -24.41
C ALA A 106 -7.42 -67.62 -23.40
N CYS A 107 -8.40 -66.76 -23.65
CA CYS A 107 -9.60 -66.60 -22.82
C CYS A 107 -10.83 -66.35 -23.68
N ALA A 108 -12.02 -66.64 -23.13
CA ALA A 108 -13.31 -66.34 -23.78
C ALA A 108 -14.19 -65.36 -22.99
N GLN A 109 -13.86 -65.14 -21.70
CA GLN A 109 -14.52 -64.23 -20.77
C GLN A 109 -13.50 -63.82 -19.69
N ASN A 110 -13.66 -62.64 -19.08
CA ASN A 110 -12.77 -62.10 -18.05
C ASN A 110 -12.47 -63.04 -16.87
N SER A 111 -13.41 -63.89 -16.49
CA SER A 111 -13.26 -64.89 -15.43
C SER A 111 -12.28 -66.04 -15.77
N GLY A 112 -11.86 -66.17 -17.03
CA GLY A 112 -10.82 -67.11 -17.45
C GLY A 112 -9.38 -66.62 -17.17
N CYS A 113 -9.19 -65.35 -16.81
CA CYS A 113 -7.88 -64.70 -16.70
C CYS A 113 -7.50 -64.39 -15.25
N VAL A 114 -6.24 -64.62 -14.88
CA VAL A 114 -5.69 -64.19 -13.57
C VAL A 114 -5.77 -62.67 -13.38
N THR A 115 -5.71 -61.91 -14.47
CA THR A 115 -5.85 -60.45 -14.50
C THR A 115 -7.29 -59.94 -14.37
N GLY A 116 -8.30 -60.82 -14.48
CA GLY A 116 -9.71 -60.43 -14.53
C GLY A 116 -10.12 -59.66 -15.79
N PHE A 117 -9.28 -59.66 -16.84
CA PHE A 117 -9.49 -58.92 -18.09
C PHE A 117 -9.12 -59.78 -19.31
N CYS A 118 -10.01 -59.85 -20.28
CA CYS A 118 -9.86 -60.63 -21.51
C CYS A 118 -10.11 -59.70 -22.71
N ASP A 119 -9.06 -59.45 -23.51
CA ASP A 119 -9.10 -58.59 -24.70
C ASP A 119 -8.73 -59.40 -25.94
N GLY A 120 -9.54 -59.34 -27.00
CA GLY A 120 -9.27 -60.02 -28.27
C GLY A 120 -8.95 -61.53 -28.15
N ASP A 121 -9.65 -62.24 -27.27
CA ASP A 121 -9.42 -63.65 -26.89
C ASP A 121 -8.09 -63.94 -26.12
N VAL A 122 -7.41 -62.92 -25.58
CA VAL A 122 -6.14 -63.03 -24.82
C VAL A 122 -6.24 -62.33 -23.46
N CYS A 123 -5.63 -62.90 -22.42
CA CYS A 123 -5.61 -62.29 -21.08
C CYS A 123 -4.69 -61.05 -21.01
N GLY A 124 -5.29 -59.87 -21.19
CA GLY A 124 -4.61 -58.58 -21.05
C GLY A 124 -4.48 -58.11 -19.59
N THR A 125 -3.68 -57.06 -19.36
CA THR A 125 -3.64 -56.32 -18.09
C THR A 125 -4.49 -55.05 -18.18
N PRO A 126 -5.40 -54.78 -17.23
CA PRO A 126 -6.17 -53.55 -17.20
C PRO A 126 -5.30 -52.29 -17.09
N THR A 127 -5.70 -51.18 -17.72
CA THR A 127 -4.93 -49.93 -17.75
C THR A 127 -5.82 -48.70 -17.63
N CYS A 128 -5.34 -47.70 -16.90
CA CYS A 128 -6.02 -46.44 -16.53
C CYS A 128 -6.29 -45.45 -17.69
N ASP A 129 -6.46 -45.96 -18.91
CA ASP A 129 -6.65 -45.22 -20.17
C ASP A 129 -7.42 -46.10 -21.21
N ASP A 130 -8.09 -47.20 -20.80
CA ASP A 130 -8.71 -48.19 -21.71
C ASP A 130 -10.21 -47.94 -22.03
N GLY A 131 -10.79 -46.88 -21.46
CA GLY A 131 -12.15 -46.40 -21.75
C GLY A 131 -13.25 -47.12 -20.95
N GLN A 132 -12.87 -47.85 -19.90
CA GLN A 132 -13.78 -48.71 -19.12
C GLN A 132 -13.59 -48.49 -17.61
N LYS A 133 -14.39 -49.19 -16.80
CA LYS A 133 -14.22 -49.25 -15.35
C LYS A 133 -13.93 -50.70 -14.96
N ASN A 134 -12.66 -51.02 -14.80
CA ASN A 134 -12.17 -52.36 -14.58
C ASN A 134 -11.06 -52.40 -13.50
N GLY A 135 -10.35 -53.52 -13.36
CA GLY A 135 -9.19 -53.63 -12.46
C GLY A 135 -9.49 -53.27 -11.00
N LYS A 136 -9.00 -52.10 -10.55
CA LYS A 136 -9.24 -51.53 -9.21
C LYS A 136 -10.01 -50.21 -9.22
N GLU A 137 -10.41 -49.73 -10.40
CA GLU A 137 -10.88 -48.38 -10.64
C GLU A 137 -12.21 -48.09 -9.93
N THR A 138 -12.39 -46.83 -9.54
CA THR A 138 -13.61 -46.37 -8.88
C THR A 138 -14.46 -45.49 -9.77
N GLY A 139 -13.88 -44.85 -10.80
CA GLY A 139 -14.59 -44.30 -11.95
C GLY A 139 -14.22 -45.07 -13.23
N VAL A 140 -14.49 -44.49 -14.40
CA VAL A 140 -13.91 -44.98 -15.68
C VAL A 140 -12.49 -44.46 -15.77
N ASP A 141 -11.52 -45.34 -16.04
CA ASP A 141 -10.08 -45.04 -16.15
C ASP A 141 -9.43 -44.38 -14.90
N CYS A 142 -10.13 -44.31 -13.76
CA CYS A 142 -9.72 -43.46 -12.63
C CYS A 142 -9.99 -44.06 -11.22
N GLY A 143 -9.18 -43.59 -10.26
CA GLY A 143 -9.27 -43.90 -8.84
C GLY A 143 -8.64 -45.24 -8.44
N GLY A 144 -9.17 -45.86 -7.39
CA GLY A 144 -8.68 -47.17 -6.92
C GLY A 144 -7.29 -47.20 -6.28
N GLY A 145 -6.58 -46.07 -6.22
CA GLY A 145 -5.21 -45.97 -5.69
C GLY A 145 -4.14 -46.60 -6.59
N VAL A 146 -4.48 -46.97 -7.83
CA VAL A 146 -3.56 -47.40 -8.88
C VAL A 146 -3.65 -46.48 -10.09
N CYS A 147 -4.84 -45.97 -10.39
CA CYS A 147 -5.08 -44.97 -11.42
C CYS A 147 -5.15 -43.56 -10.83
N GLY A 148 -5.03 -42.54 -11.69
CA GLY A 148 -5.14 -41.13 -11.30
C GLY A 148 -6.50 -40.84 -10.65
N ALA A 149 -6.55 -39.86 -9.74
CA ALA A 149 -7.78 -39.53 -9.05
C ALA A 149 -8.87 -39.03 -10.03
N CYS A 150 -10.12 -39.38 -9.75
CA CYS A 150 -11.29 -39.08 -10.56
C CYS A 150 -11.71 -37.60 -10.45
N ALA A 151 -12.04 -36.98 -11.58
CA ALA A 151 -12.59 -35.62 -11.62
C ALA A 151 -14.04 -35.56 -11.09
N ASP A 152 -14.54 -34.36 -10.79
CA ASP A 152 -15.89 -34.17 -10.26
C ASP A 152 -16.98 -34.73 -11.20
N GLY A 153 -18.02 -35.31 -10.60
CA GLY A 153 -19.07 -36.05 -11.30
C GLY A 153 -18.76 -37.51 -11.63
N GLN A 154 -17.50 -37.96 -11.50
CA GLN A 154 -17.13 -39.38 -11.68
C GLN A 154 -17.39 -40.22 -10.42
N THR A 155 -17.51 -41.53 -10.57
CA THR A 155 -17.76 -42.43 -9.42
C THR A 155 -16.52 -42.65 -8.54
N CYS A 156 -16.75 -42.83 -7.24
CA CYS A 156 -15.73 -43.01 -6.21
C CYS A 156 -16.20 -44.00 -5.13
N LEU A 157 -15.29 -44.48 -4.28
CA LEU A 157 -15.63 -45.32 -3.11
C LEU A 157 -15.11 -44.76 -1.79
N ILE A 158 -14.04 -43.95 -1.82
CA ILE A 158 -13.45 -43.24 -0.69
C ILE A 158 -12.93 -41.87 -1.11
N HIS A 159 -12.85 -40.93 -0.17
CA HIS A 159 -12.34 -39.56 -0.33
C HIS A 159 -11.08 -39.44 -1.23
N PRO A 160 -9.99 -40.22 -1.04
CA PRO A 160 -8.78 -40.12 -1.88
C PRO A 160 -8.91 -40.68 -3.30
N ASN A 161 -10.10 -41.10 -3.74
CA ASN A 161 -10.34 -41.44 -5.14
C ASN A 161 -10.62 -40.22 -6.01
N CYS A 162 -10.86 -39.04 -5.43
CA CYS A 162 -11.29 -37.84 -6.13
C CYS A 162 -10.19 -36.78 -6.19
N VAL A 163 -10.10 -36.01 -7.28
CA VAL A 163 -9.15 -34.89 -7.42
C VAL A 163 -9.42 -33.81 -6.37
N SER A 164 -10.70 -33.57 -6.04
CA SER A 164 -11.14 -32.71 -4.93
C SER A 164 -10.79 -33.25 -3.54
N GLY A 165 -10.41 -34.54 -3.44
CA GLY A 165 -10.36 -35.26 -2.17
C GLY A 165 -11.73 -35.58 -1.55
N PHE A 166 -12.85 -35.14 -2.15
CA PHE A 166 -14.20 -35.37 -1.62
C PHE A 166 -15.03 -36.35 -2.47
N CYS A 167 -15.59 -37.36 -1.82
CA CYS A 167 -16.41 -38.43 -2.39
C CYS A 167 -17.75 -38.44 -1.66
N ASN A 168 -18.79 -37.93 -2.31
CA ASN A 168 -20.06 -37.63 -1.65
C ASN A 168 -20.88 -38.91 -1.31
N PRO A 169 -21.93 -38.81 -0.48
CA PRO A 169 -22.76 -39.97 -0.10
C PRO A 169 -23.52 -40.66 -1.25
N ALA A 170 -23.54 -40.10 -2.46
CA ALA A 170 -24.07 -40.75 -3.67
C ALA A 170 -22.99 -41.57 -4.42
N GLY A 171 -21.76 -41.62 -3.92
CA GLY A 171 -20.63 -42.32 -4.54
C GLY A 171 -20.04 -41.56 -5.74
N LEU A 172 -20.14 -40.24 -5.76
CA LEU A 172 -19.60 -39.37 -6.80
C LEU A 172 -18.58 -38.38 -6.22
N CYS A 173 -17.50 -38.13 -6.96
CA CYS A 173 -16.61 -37.00 -6.71
C CYS A 173 -17.38 -35.70 -6.87
N ALA A 174 -17.15 -34.76 -5.96
CA ALA A 174 -17.73 -33.43 -6.03
C ALA A 174 -16.70 -32.38 -5.61
N ALA A 175 -16.89 -31.17 -6.11
CA ALA A 175 -16.08 -30.02 -5.72
C ALA A 175 -16.15 -29.82 -4.20
N PRO A 176 -15.03 -29.43 -3.56
CA PRO A 176 -14.98 -29.23 -2.12
C PRO A 176 -15.80 -27.99 -1.70
N SER A 177 -16.35 -28.00 -0.49
CA SER A 177 -17.16 -26.89 0.04
C SER A 177 -17.16 -26.84 1.57
N CYS A 178 -17.37 -25.64 2.13
CA CYS A 178 -17.52 -25.34 3.56
C CYS A 178 -18.76 -25.96 4.25
N THR A 179 -19.24 -27.12 3.77
CA THR A 179 -20.41 -27.88 4.25
C THR A 179 -20.36 -29.36 3.84
N ASP A 180 -19.21 -29.87 3.37
CA ASP A 180 -19.07 -31.24 2.85
C ASP A 180 -18.66 -32.28 3.90
N ALA A 181 -18.36 -31.82 5.13
CA ALA A 181 -17.95 -32.60 6.29
C ALA A 181 -16.58 -33.28 6.18
N VAL A 182 -15.69 -32.80 5.31
CA VAL A 182 -14.29 -33.25 5.20
C VAL A 182 -13.34 -32.07 5.16
N LYS A 183 -12.55 -31.86 6.22
CA LYS A 183 -11.51 -30.82 6.30
C LYS A 183 -10.61 -30.82 5.07
N ASN A 184 -10.81 -29.85 4.18
CA ASN A 184 -10.16 -29.78 2.87
C ASN A 184 -9.81 -28.34 2.48
N GLN A 185 -9.34 -28.12 1.23
CA GLN A 185 -8.85 -26.82 0.76
C GLN A 185 -7.89 -26.16 1.78
N ASN A 186 -8.22 -24.95 2.24
CA ASN A 186 -7.52 -24.14 3.24
C ASN A 186 -8.33 -23.99 4.54
N GLU A 187 -9.30 -24.87 4.79
CA GLU A 187 -10.09 -24.94 6.02
C GLU A 187 -9.21 -25.24 7.25
N THR A 188 -9.49 -24.57 8.36
CA THR A 188 -8.72 -24.76 9.60
C THR A 188 -9.36 -25.74 10.58
N ASP A 189 -10.64 -26.07 10.43
CA ASP A 189 -11.24 -27.35 10.82
C ASP A 189 -12.32 -27.77 9.81
N VAL A 190 -12.92 -28.95 9.96
CA VAL A 190 -13.99 -29.45 9.08
C VAL A 190 -15.07 -28.37 8.87
N ASP A 191 -15.32 -28.00 7.60
CA ASP A 191 -16.31 -27.01 7.15
C ASP A 191 -16.06 -25.55 7.61
N CYS A 192 -14.90 -25.19 8.18
CA CYS A 192 -14.70 -23.86 8.76
C CYS A 192 -13.25 -23.31 8.77
N GLY A 193 -13.16 -21.97 8.86
CA GLY A 193 -11.90 -21.22 8.86
C GLY A 193 -11.24 -21.07 7.48
N GLY A 194 -10.17 -20.29 7.38
CA GLY A 194 -9.57 -19.96 6.08
C GLY A 194 -10.52 -19.15 5.19
N ASP A 195 -10.89 -19.69 4.03
CA ASP A 195 -11.88 -19.07 3.12
C ASP A 195 -13.33 -19.41 3.50
N CYS A 196 -13.54 -20.28 4.50
CA CYS A 196 -14.84 -20.68 5.01
C CYS A 196 -15.28 -19.86 6.24
N GLY A 197 -16.54 -20.01 6.65
CA GLY A 197 -17.08 -19.31 7.82
C GLY A 197 -16.30 -19.63 9.11
N PRO A 198 -16.25 -18.72 10.09
CA PRO A 198 -15.44 -18.91 11.29
C PRO A 198 -15.91 -20.10 12.12
N CYS A 199 -14.95 -20.90 12.57
CA CYS A 199 -15.11 -22.07 13.43
C CYS A 199 -15.67 -21.71 14.82
N ALA A 200 -16.43 -22.63 15.39
CA ALA A 200 -16.93 -22.54 16.76
C ALA A 200 -15.85 -22.92 17.80
N ASP A 201 -16.09 -22.56 19.05
CA ASP A 201 -15.18 -22.82 20.16
C ASP A 201 -14.84 -24.32 20.30
N GLY A 202 -13.55 -24.63 20.43
CA GLY A 202 -13.01 -25.99 20.53
C GLY A 202 -12.62 -26.63 19.19
N GLN A 203 -12.97 -26.05 18.04
CA GLN A 203 -12.48 -26.47 16.72
C GLN A 203 -11.04 -25.94 16.47
N THR A 204 -10.37 -26.47 15.44
CA THR A 204 -8.98 -26.12 15.09
C THR A 204 -8.86 -24.85 14.23
N CYS A 205 -7.75 -24.14 14.39
CA CYS A 205 -7.51 -22.81 13.82
C CYS A 205 -6.01 -22.59 13.51
N LEU A 206 -5.70 -21.61 12.66
CA LEU A 206 -4.33 -21.16 12.38
C LEU A 206 -4.13 -19.67 12.68
N GLN A 207 -5.20 -18.87 12.66
CA GLN A 207 -5.23 -17.43 12.79
C GLN A 207 -6.43 -16.98 13.66
N PRO A 208 -6.38 -15.79 14.29
CA PRO A 208 -7.50 -15.22 15.04
C PRO A 208 -8.83 -15.18 14.26
N ILE A 209 -8.78 -14.86 12.97
CA ILE A 209 -9.97 -14.71 12.10
C ILE A 209 -10.72 -16.03 11.86
N ASP A 210 -10.07 -17.18 12.05
CA ASP A 210 -10.68 -18.50 11.87
C ASP A 210 -11.75 -18.83 12.93
N CYS A 211 -11.84 -18.05 14.02
CA CYS A 211 -12.65 -18.38 15.20
C CYS A 211 -13.78 -17.38 15.42
N GLN A 212 -14.97 -17.86 15.80
CA GLN A 212 -16.12 -17.02 16.18
C GLN A 212 -15.82 -16.15 17.41
N SER A 213 -14.99 -16.65 18.33
CA SER A 213 -14.47 -15.90 19.49
C SER A 213 -13.30 -14.96 19.16
N THR A 214 -12.83 -14.96 17.92
CA THR A 214 -11.55 -14.38 17.42
C THR A 214 -10.28 -14.82 18.15
N LYS A 215 -10.35 -15.72 19.14
CA LYS A 215 -9.19 -16.22 19.91
C LYS A 215 -8.72 -17.59 19.42
N CYS A 216 -7.78 -17.61 18.47
CA CYS A 216 -7.04 -18.83 18.15
C CYS A 216 -5.87 -19.02 19.13
N SER A 217 -5.80 -20.16 19.82
CA SER A 217 -4.77 -20.43 20.85
C SER A 217 -4.35 -21.90 20.84
N ASN A 218 -3.04 -22.16 20.76
CA ASN A 218 -2.45 -23.50 20.57
C ASN A 218 -3.03 -24.30 19.38
N GLY A 219 -3.56 -23.62 18.36
CA GLY A 219 -4.20 -24.23 17.19
C GLY A 219 -5.67 -24.63 17.40
N THR A 220 -6.31 -24.16 18.48
CA THR A 220 -7.74 -24.34 18.76
C THR A 220 -8.44 -23.02 19.09
N CYS A 221 -9.68 -22.86 18.65
CA CYS A 221 -10.53 -21.72 19.01
C CYS A 221 -10.89 -21.76 20.50
N GLY A 222 -10.47 -20.75 21.24
CA GLY A 222 -10.68 -20.63 22.68
C GLY A 222 -12.05 -20.03 23.00
N ALA A 223 -12.77 -20.63 23.94
CA ALA A 223 -14.07 -20.13 24.39
C ALA A 223 -13.93 -18.87 25.25
N LEU A 224 -14.60 -17.79 24.84
CA LEU A 224 -14.74 -16.56 25.63
C LEU A 224 -15.65 -16.81 26.85
N GLY A 225 -15.04 -17.07 28.01
CA GLY A 225 -15.77 -17.22 29.27
C GLY A 225 -15.09 -18.06 30.37
N ALA A 226 -13.93 -18.68 30.10
CA ALA A 226 -13.22 -19.51 31.08
C ALA A 226 -11.90 -18.90 31.63
N SER A 227 -11.29 -17.92 30.95
CA SER A 227 -10.24 -17.05 31.52
C SER A 227 -10.89 -15.86 32.25
N CYS A 228 -11.62 -15.04 31.48
CA CYS A 228 -12.24 -13.75 31.83
C CYS A 228 -13.33 -13.74 32.94
N ALA A 229 -13.34 -14.74 33.83
CA ALA A 229 -14.24 -14.88 34.97
C ALA A 229 -13.74 -15.90 36.03
N ASN A 230 -12.46 -16.30 36.00
CA ASN A 230 -11.91 -17.35 36.86
C ASN A 230 -11.22 -16.83 38.13
N GLY A 231 -11.00 -15.52 38.26
CA GLY A 231 -10.41 -14.87 39.43
C GLY A 231 -8.89 -14.96 39.52
N GLN A 232 -8.22 -15.28 38.41
CA GLN A 232 -6.77 -15.21 38.24
C GLN A 232 -6.44 -14.24 37.11
N LYS A 233 -5.15 -13.95 36.93
CA LYS A 233 -4.66 -13.25 35.75
C LYS A 233 -3.94 -14.28 34.87
N ASP A 234 -4.62 -14.79 33.85
CA ASP A 234 -4.06 -15.75 32.90
C ASP A 234 -4.22 -15.30 31.42
N ASP A 235 -3.65 -16.10 30.52
CA ASP A 235 -3.38 -15.75 29.11
C ASP A 235 -2.81 -14.33 28.91
N ASP A 236 -3.54 -13.49 28.19
CA ASP A 236 -3.16 -12.16 27.69
C ASP A 236 -3.88 -11.00 28.41
N GLU A 237 -4.54 -11.29 29.54
CA GLU A 237 -5.25 -10.30 30.35
C GLU A 237 -4.35 -9.14 30.80
N SER A 238 -4.94 -7.96 30.96
CA SER A 238 -4.25 -6.78 31.51
C SER A 238 -4.41 -6.66 33.03
N ASP A 239 -5.56 -7.07 33.58
CA ASP A 239 -5.78 -7.29 35.01
C ASP A 239 -6.72 -8.51 35.18
N VAL A 240 -6.86 -9.05 36.40
CA VAL A 240 -7.65 -10.25 36.71
C VAL A 240 -9.04 -10.21 36.07
N ASP A 241 -9.35 -11.16 35.18
CA ASP A 241 -10.61 -11.26 34.43
C ASP A 241 -10.87 -10.15 33.37
N CYS A 242 -9.91 -9.28 33.01
CA CYS A 242 -10.16 -8.16 32.07
C CYS A 242 -8.96 -7.64 31.23
N GLY A 243 -9.29 -7.00 30.11
CA GLY A 243 -8.32 -6.49 29.11
C GLY A 243 -7.68 -7.60 28.26
N GLY A 244 -6.82 -7.22 27.31
CA GLY A 244 -6.37 -8.14 26.25
C GLY A 244 -7.56 -8.67 25.43
N ALA A 245 -7.65 -9.98 25.27
CA ALA A 245 -8.81 -10.67 24.68
C ALA A 245 -10.07 -10.69 25.58
N CYS A 246 -9.98 -10.25 26.84
CA CYS A 246 -11.12 -10.13 27.74
C CYS A 246 -11.76 -8.73 27.70
N GLY A 247 -13.00 -8.61 28.22
CA GLY A 247 -13.73 -7.35 28.22
C GLY A 247 -12.97 -6.20 28.89
N PRO A 248 -13.15 -4.94 28.45
CA PRO A 248 -12.34 -3.82 28.92
C PRO A 248 -12.53 -3.57 30.43
N CYS A 249 -11.40 -3.45 31.12
CA CYS A 249 -11.30 -3.23 32.54
C CYS A 249 -12.01 -1.95 33.01
N GLY A 250 -12.54 -2.00 34.24
CA GLY A 250 -13.02 -0.82 34.97
C GLY A 250 -11.88 0.07 35.47
N TYR A 251 -12.24 1.20 36.08
CA TYR A 251 -11.28 2.16 36.64
C TYR A 251 -10.35 1.54 37.70
N ASP A 252 -9.13 2.08 37.81
CA ASP A 252 -8.02 1.67 38.70
C ASP A 252 -7.46 0.24 38.50
N ARG A 253 -8.01 -0.50 37.53
CA ARG A 253 -7.41 -1.75 37.01
C ARG A 253 -6.15 -1.46 36.18
N SER A 254 -5.31 -2.47 36.06
CA SER A 254 -4.07 -2.47 35.28
C SER A 254 -4.34 -2.55 33.77
N CYS A 255 -3.51 -1.90 32.95
CA CYS A 255 -3.65 -1.85 31.48
C CYS A 255 -2.31 -1.89 30.75
N GLY A 256 -2.28 -2.49 29.55
CA GLY A 256 -1.18 -2.41 28.59
C GLY A 256 -1.35 -1.27 27.58
N GLY A 257 -2.59 -0.84 27.32
CA GLY A 257 -2.91 0.32 26.47
C GLY A 257 -4.37 0.78 26.57
N PRO A 258 -4.76 1.83 25.82
CA PRO A 258 -6.09 2.45 25.89
C PRO A 258 -7.27 1.50 25.69
N ALA A 259 -7.12 0.47 24.85
CA ALA A 259 -8.17 -0.49 24.54
C ALA A 259 -8.51 -1.44 25.70
N ASP A 260 -7.60 -1.63 26.66
CA ASP A 260 -7.86 -2.41 27.88
C ASP A 260 -8.86 -1.72 28.81
N CYS A 261 -9.14 -0.43 28.61
CA CYS A 261 -9.83 0.40 29.58
C CYS A 261 -11.22 0.82 29.08
N ARG A 262 -12.25 0.64 29.92
CA ARG A 262 -13.63 1.05 29.62
C ARG A 262 -13.78 2.58 29.46
N SER A 263 -12.80 3.36 29.89
CA SER A 263 -12.66 4.81 29.67
C SER A 263 -12.01 5.20 28.34
N GLY A 264 -11.33 4.27 27.66
CA GLY A 264 -10.37 4.59 26.60
C GLY A 264 -9.09 5.29 27.10
N LEU A 265 -8.86 5.36 28.42
CA LEU A 265 -7.73 6.06 29.04
C LEU A 265 -6.92 5.10 29.91
N CYS A 266 -5.70 4.79 29.45
CA CYS A 266 -4.68 4.05 30.18
C CYS A 266 -3.51 5.01 30.47
N ASP A 267 -3.41 5.49 31.72
CA ASP A 267 -2.32 6.34 32.18
C ASP A 267 -1.46 5.57 33.18
N SER A 268 -0.13 5.64 33.02
CA SER A 268 0.84 5.08 33.96
C SER A 268 0.63 3.58 34.29
N GLY A 269 0.01 2.84 33.35
CA GLY A 269 -0.33 1.42 33.48
C GLY A 269 -1.65 1.13 34.22
N ARG A 270 -2.51 2.14 34.45
CA ARG A 270 -3.86 1.98 35.02
C ARG A 270 -4.96 2.67 34.23
N CYS A 271 -6.15 2.09 34.25
CA CYS A 271 -7.35 2.64 33.65
C CYS A 271 -7.89 3.82 34.47
N THR A 272 -7.72 5.04 33.97
CA THR A 272 -8.21 6.26 34.63
C THR A 272 -9.63 6.59 34.19
N ALA A 273 -10.39 7.30 35.03
CA ALA A 273 -11.66 7.90 34.62
C ALA A 273 -11.39 9.22 33.87
N PRO A 274 -12.22 9.60 32.87
CA PRO A 274 -12.18 10.95 32.32
C PRO A 274 -12.53 11.96 33.42
N VAL A 275 -11.83 13.11 33.44
CA VAL A 275 -12.10 14.19 34.40
C VAL A 275 -13.49 14.75 34.13
N SER A 276 -14.26 14.91 35.20
CA SER A 276 -15.64 15.39 35.18
C SER A 276 -15.78 16.41 36.30
N CYS A 277 -16.25 17.61 35.96
CA CYS A 277 -16.44 18.75 36.87
C CYS A 277 -17.94 19.04 37.11
N SER A 278 -18.79 18.02 36.97
CA SER A 278 -20.26 18.18 37.00
C SER A 278 -21.03 16.85 37.19
N ASP A 279 -20.47 15.88 37.91
CA ASP A 279 -21.12 14.59 38.20
C ASP A 279 -21.61 14.42 39.66
N ALA A 280 -21.40 15.44 40.50
CA ALA A 280 -21.72 15.45 41.92
C ALA A 280 -20.97 14.38 42.75
N ALA A 281 -19.84 13.86 42.26
CA ALA A 281 -18.84 13.13 43.04
C ALA A 281 -17.59 13.99 43.29
N LEU A 282 -16.60 13.45 44.00
CA LEU A 282 -15.27 14.06 44.11
C LEU A 282 -14.34 13.30 43.16
N SER A 283 -14.08 13.88 41.99
CA SER A 283 -13.40 13.23 40.87
C SER A 283 -11.89 13.56 40.81
N PRO A 284 -11.06 12.73 40.15
CA PRO A 284 -9.63 12.98 40.02
C PRO A 284 -9.36 14.25 39.19
N GLY A 285 -8.90 15.30 39.88
CA GLY A 285 -8.72 16.65 39.33
C GLY A 285 -9.21 17.74 40.29
N GLU A 286 -10.17 17.40 41.14
CA GLU A 286 -10.90 18.36 41.99
C GLU A 286 -10.32 18.54 43.39
N SER A 287 -10.68 19.67 44.03
CA SER A 287 -10.42 19.94 45.45
C SER A 287 -11.66 19.77 46.34
N ASP A 288 -12.87 19.97 45.81
CA ASP A 288 -14.16 19.60 46.40
C ASP A 288 -15.13 19.18 45.27
N VAL A 289 -16.28 18.58 45.60
CA VAL A 289 -17.27 18.09 44.62
C VAL A 289 -17.66 19.19 43.62
N ASP A 290 -17.50 18.88 42.33
CA ASP A 290 -17.73 19.75 41.16
C ASP A 290 -16.84 21.02 41.11
N CYS A 291 -15.74 21.15 41.89
CA CYS A 291 -14.91 22.37 41.92
C CYS A 291 -13.44 22.25 42.39
N GLY A 292 -12.65 23.26 42.00
CA GLY A 292 -11.24 23.43 42.37
C GLY A 292 -10.26 22.56 41.56
N GLY A 293 -8.97 22.78 41.73
CA GLY A 293 -7.96 22.30 40.78
C GLY A 293 -7.84 23.21 39.55
N ASN A 294 -7.01 22.82 38.58
CA ASN A 294 -6.75 23.63 37.38
C ASN A 294 -7.84 23.47 36.30
N ASP A 295 -8.50 22.32 36.25
CA ASP A 295 -9.34 21.90 35.12
C ASP A 295 -10.85 22.08 35.39
N CYS A 296 -11.23 22.41 36.63
CA CYS A 296 -12.61 22.60 37.08
C CYS A 296 -12.86 24.02 37.65
N PRO A 297 -14.12 24.50 37.76
CA PRO A 297 -14.43 25.86 38.23
C PRO A 297 -14.01 26.11 39.69
N GLN A 298 -13.74 27.38 40.06
CA GLN A 298 -13.37 27.74 41.44
C GLN A 298 -14.50 27.47 42.44
N CYS A 299 -14.13 26.96 43.61
CA CYS A 299 -15.01 26.67 44.74
C CYS A 299 -15.48 27.95 45.47
N ALA A 300 -16.68 27.87 46.06
CA ALA A 300 -17.30 28.93 46.86
C ALA A 300 -16.78 28.97 48.32
N GLU A 301 -17.21 29.97 49.10
CA GLU A 301 -16.91 30.07 50.54
C GLU A 301 -17.33 28.80 51.30
N GLY A 302 -16.48 28.30 52.20
CA GLY A 302 -16.73 27.10 53.01
C GLY A 302 -16.57 25.75 52.29
N LYS A 303 -16.19 25.73 51.01
CA LYS A 303 -15.77 24.52 50.27
C LYS A 303 -14.30 24.17 50.54
N THR A 304 -13.95 22.91 50.29
CA THR A 304 -12.60 22.36 50.49
C THR A 304 -11.62 22.85 49.42
N CYS A 305 -10.37 23.10 49.81
CA CYS A 305 -9.31 23.63 48.94
C CYS A 305 -7.93 23.07 49.29
N ARG A 306 -7.03 23.07 48.30
CA ARG A 306 -5.61 22.72 48.41
C ARG A 306 -4.70 23.88 47.99
N SER A 307 -5.22 24.80 47.19
CA SER A 307 -4.55 26.00 46.66
C SER A 307 -5.41 27.24 46.89
N PRO A 308 -4.83 28.45 47.09
CA PRO A 308 -5.57 29.70 47.05
C PRO A 308 -6.38 29.88 45.75
N LEU A 309 -5.88 29.36 44.63
CA LEU A 309 -6.55 29.41 43.32
C LEU A 309 -7.82 28.54 43.26
N ASP A 310 -7.99 27.57 44.16
CA ASP A 310 -9.23 26.77 44.22
C ASP A 310 -10.42 27.61 44.71
N CYS A 311 -10.19 28.73 45.39
CA CYS A 311 -11.22 29.52 46.05
C CYS A 311 -11.58 30.79 45.28
N PHE A 312 -12.88 31.07 45.12
CA PHE A 312 -13.36 32.36 44.59
C PHE A 312 -12.96 33.56 45.47
N THR A 313 -12.71 33.33 46.77
CA THR A 313 -12.18 34.35 47.71
C THR A 313 -10.66 34.54 47.60
N LEU A 314 -9.96 33.70 46.83
CA LEU A 314 -8.50 33.55 46.79
C LEU A 314 -7.83 33.27 48.16
N ALA A 315 -8.61 32.88 49.17
CA ALA A 315 -8.15 32.61 50.53
C ALA A 315 -8.52 31.17 50.94
N CYS A 316 -7.52 30.29 50.95
CA CYS A 316 -7.64 28.90 51.41
C CYS A 316 -6.97 28.75 52.79
N HIS A 317 -7.77 28.52 53.84
CA HIS A 317 -7.34 28.47 55.24
C HIS A 317 -7.79 27.17 55.90
N ASP A 318 -6.88 26.44 56.55
CA ASP A 318 -7.12 25.10 57.12
C ASP A 318 -7.82 24.10 56.16
N GLY A 319 -7.59 24.28 54.85
CA GLY A 319 -8.19 23.48 53.78
C GLY A 319 -9.62 23.88 53.39
N LEU A 320 -10.10 25.06 53.80
CA LEU A 320 -11.43 25.61 53.47
C LEU A 320 -11.34 27.05 52.95
N CYS A 321 -12.22 27.44 52.02
CA CYS A 321 -12.28 28.81 51.51
C CYS A 321 -12.88 29.79 52.54
N SER A 322 -12.16 30.85 52.93
CA SER A 322 -12.48 31.73 54.07
C SER A 322 -12.64 33.23 53.73
N GLN A 323 -12.97 34.05 54.75
CA GLN A 323 -13.09 35.52 54.69
C GLN A 323 -11.89 36.25 55.39
N PRO A 324 -11.55 37.48 54.95
CA PRO A 324 -10.38 38.29 55.39
C PRO A 324 -10.44 38.93 56.79
N SER A 325 -9.29 39.18 57.45
CA SER A 325 -9.17 39.81 58.80
C SER A 325 -7.85 40.58 59.05
N CYS A 326 -7.92 41.75 59.73
CA CYS A 326 -6.81 42.69 60.05
C CYS A 326 -5.58 42.15 60.85
N ASP A 327 -5.49 40.85 61.12
CA ASP A 327 -4.46 40.23 61.98
C ASP A 327 -4.12 38.80 61.49
N ASP A 328 -4.35 38.48 60.20
CA ASP A 328 -4.22 37.12 59.64
C ASP A 328 -2.90 36.85 58.87
N ALA A 329 -2.01 37.85 58.78
CA ALA A 329 -0.71 37.84 58.11
C ALA A 329 -0.74 37.78 56.58
N TYR A 330 -1.90 38.03 55.93
CA TYR A 330 -2.01 38.17 54.48
C TYR A 330 -2.74 39.45 54.10
N LYS A 331 -2.11 40.28 53.26
CA LYS A 331 -2.69 41.56 52.79
C LYS A 331 -4.07 41.38 52.14
N ASN A 332 -5.14 41.65 52.88
CA ASN A 332 -6.50 41.34 52.44
C ASN A 332 -7.57 42.32 52.99
N GLY A 333 -8.85 42.08 52.65
CA GLY A 333 -9.96 42.86 53.20
C GLY A 333 -9.92 44.36 52.91
N LEU A 334 -9.62 45.16 53.95
CA LEU A 334 -9.56 46.64 53.90
C LEU A 334 -8.14 47.20 54.03
N GLU A 335 -7.14 46.32 54.14
CA GLU A 335 -5.77 46.67 54.50
C GLU A 335 -5.03 47.47 53.42
N THR A 336 -4.14 48.37 53.84
CA THR A 336 -3.23 49.09 52.91
C THR A 336 -1.83 48.49 52.87
N ASP A 337 -1.40 47.76 53.89
CA ASP A 337 -0.35 46.73 53.85
C ASP A 337 -0.67 45.56 54.80
N VAL A 338 0.13 44.49 54.79
CA VAL A 338 -0.12 43.28 55.61
C VAL A 338 -0.36 43.66 57.08
N ASP A 339 -1.52 43.27 57.63
CA ASP A 339 -1.97 43.57 59.00
C ASP A 339 -2.07 45.08 59.36
N CYS A 340 -2.04 46.02 58.38
CA CYS A 340 -2.05 47.45 58.67
C CYS A 340 -2.72 48.39 57.63
N GLY A 341 -3.20 49.51 58.15
CA GLY A 341 -3.75 50.66 57.43
C GLY A 341 -5.13 50.42 56.83
N GLY A 342 -5.91 51.48 56.66
CA GLY A 342 -7.28 51.38 56.15
C GLY A 342 -8.33 50.95 57.18
N GLY A 343 -9.48 51.62 57.16
CA GLY A 343 -10.69 51.20 57.87
C GLY A 343 -10.56 51.19 59.39
N ALA A 344 -10.40 50.00 59.97
CA ALA A 344 -10.33 49.74 61.40
C ALA A 344 -9.04 49.03 61.85
N CYS A 345 -8.14 48.69 60.91
CA CYS A 345 -6.86 48.06 61.21
C CYS A 345 -5.85 49.12 61.75
N PRO A 346 -4.74 48.72 62.42
CA PRO A 346 -3.75 49.65 62.99
C PRO A 346 -3.01 50.49 61.92
N SER A 347 -2.54 51.70 62.25
CA SER A 347 -1.75 52.52 61.31
C SER A 347 -0.36 51.93 61.03
N CYS A 348 0.05 51.92 59.77
CA CYS A 348 1.34 51.45 59.29
C CYS A 348 2.50 52.40 59.68
N ALA A 349 3.71 51.84 59.77
CA ALA A 349 4.96 52.56 59.99
C ALA A 349 5.53 53.14 58.67
N ASP A 350 6.63 53.91 58.77
CA ASP A 350 7.30 54.51 57.63
C ASP A 350 7.82 53.44 56.63
N SER A 351 7.85 53.78 55.33
CA SER A 351 8.09 52.87 54.20
C SER A 351 7.12 51.68 54.00
N LEU A 352 6.10 51.49 54.85
CA LEU A 352 4.99 50.56 54.58
C LEU A 352 3.89 51.24 53.72
N ARG A 353 3.03 50.44 53.09
CA ARG A 353 2.04 50.94 52.12
C ARG A 353 0.80 51.55 52.77
N CYS A 354 0.35 52.65 52.19
CA CYS A 354 -0.77 53.46 52.63
C CYS A 354 -1.69 53.84 51.47
N LYS A 355 -2.91 54.27 51.77
CA LYS A 355 -3.86 54.82 50.78
C LYS A 355 -4.31 56.24 51.12
N PHE A 356 -4.27 56.59 52.40
CA PHE A 356 -4.60 57.89 52.96
C PHE A 356 -3.54 58.30 53.99
N PRO A 357 -3.33 59.61 54.22
CA PRO A 357 -2.39 60.09 55.25
C PRO A 357 -2.69 59.58 56.67
N SER A 358 -3.94 59.17 56.95
CA SER A 358 -4.36 58.54 58.21
C SER A 358 -3.83 57.12 58.42
N ASP A 359 -3.38 56.45 57.36
CA ASP A 359 -2.86 55.09 57.45
C ASP A 359 -1.39 55.10 57.91
N CYS A 360 -0.73 56.26 57.93
CA CYS A 360 0.69 56.43 58.25
C CYS A 360 0.93 56.98 59.66
N GLN A 361 1.86 56.38 60.40
CA GLN A 361 2.30 56.90 61.70
C GLN A 361 2.95 58.29 61.60
N GLY A 362 3.69 58.58 60.52
CA GLY A 362 4.23 59.91 60.20
C GLY A 362 3.21 60.91 59.66
N GLY A 363 1.97 60.49 59.36
CA GLY A 363 0.89 61.39 58.90
C GLY A 363 1.02 61.91 57.47
N SER A 364 2.03 61.47 56.70
CA SER A 364 2.16 61.74 55.26
C SER A 364 2.17 60.42 54.48
N CYS A 365 1.20 60.26 53.57
CA CYS A 365 1.12 59.15 52.63
C CYS A 365 1.40 59.69 51.23
N THR A 366 2.58 59.40 50.68
CA THR A 366 3.08 59.93 49.40
C THR A 366 3.62 58.78 48.55
N GLY A 367 3.29 58.74 47.26
CA GLY A 367 3.58 57.59 46.40
C GLY A 367 2.87 56.27 46.78
N GLY A 368 2.00 56.29 47.79
CA GLY A 368 1.43 55.08 48.41
C GLY A 368 2.29 54.48 49.53
N PHE A 369 3.26 55.22 50.05
CA PHE A 369 4.12 54.87 51.19
C PHE A 369 4.21 56.01 52.22
N CYS A 370 4.69 55.72 53.42
CA CYS A 370 4.76 56.67 54.55
C CYS A 370 6.15 57.32 54.72
N GLY A 371 6.24 58.66 54.92
CA GLY A 371 7.51 59.42 54.93
C GLY A 371 7.51 60.83 55.59
N SER A 372 8.65 61.54 55.59
CA SER A 372 9.01 62.61 56.56
C SER A 372 9.37 64.02 56.03
N CYS A 373 9.08 64.31 54.77
CA CYS A 373 9.77 65.29 53.89
C CYS A 373 9.58 66.82 54.12
N THR A 374 9.48 67.33 55.36
CA THR A 374 9.31 68.79 55.61
C THR A 374 9.85 69.27 56.97
N ASP A 375 10.92 68.67 57.52
CA ASP A 375 11.36 68.92 58.91
C ASP A 375 12.47 69.98 59.08
N GLY A 376 13.07 70.45 57.98
CA GLY A 376 14.08 71.51 57.95
C GLY A 376 15.53 71.03 57.90
N VAL A 377 15.81 69.72 57.85
CA VAL A 377 17.18 69.16 57.82
C VAL A 377 17.30 67.98 56.87
N LYS A 378 18.35 67.99 56.01
CA LYS A 378 18.61 66.88 55.08
C LYS A 378 18.75 65.54 55.82
N ASN A 379 17.71 64.72 55.76
CA ASN A 379 17.66 63.41 56.43
C ASN A 379 16.84 62.40 55.60
N GLY A 380 16.56 61.21 56.15
CA GLY A 380 15.93 60.12 55.39
C GLY A 380 16.72 59.76 54.12
N ASP A 381 16.02 59.76 53.01
CA ASP A 381 16.47 59.50 51.63
C ASP A 381 16.73 60.77 50.81
N GLU A 382 16.63 61.97 51.40
CA GLU A 382 16.63 63.24 50.67
C GLU A 382 17.92 63.49 49.83
N SER A 383 17.80 64.27 48.74
CA SER A 383 18.91 64.62 47.83
C SER A 383 19.46 66.04 48.04
N ASP A 384 18.64 66.99 48.49
CA ASP A 384 19.04 68.27 49.11
C ASP A 384 18.13 68.49 50.34
N VAL A 385 18.27 69.59 51.10
CA VAL A 385 17.47 69.80 52.33
C VAL A 385 15.96 69.90 51.99
N ASP A 386 15.14 69.04 52.62
CA ASP A 386 13.68 68.92 52.43
C ASP A 386 13.24 68.54 51.00
N CYS A 387 14.13 67.99 50.14
CA CYS A 387 13.76 67.67 48.75
C CYS A 387 14.62 66.60 48.04
N GLY A 388 14.02 65.97 47.02
CA GLY A 388 14.58 64.82 46.30
C GLY A 388 14.66 63.55 47.16
N GLY A 389 15.15 62.44 46.62
CA GLY A 389 14.91 61.10 47.15
C GLY A 389 13.57 60.53 46.67
N ASP A 390 13.38 59.22 46.82
CA ASP A 390 12.17 58.52 46.35
C ASP A 390 10.89 58.97 47.07
N THR A 391 11.03 59.44 48.31
CA THR A 391 9.92 59.75 49.22
C THR A 391 9.48 61.21 49.15
N CYS A 392 10.37 62.12 48.72
CA CYS A 392 10.24 63.56 48.98
C CYS A 392 10.11 64.42 47.72
N GLY A 393 9.52 65.62 47.89
CA GLY A 393 9.19 66.51 46.78
C GLY A 393 10.43 67.00 46.03
N PRO A 394 10.37 67.19 44.70
CA PRO A 394 11.56 67.54 43.91
C PRO A 394 12.12 68.95 44.23
N CYS A 395 13.44 69.08 44.13
CA CYS A 395 14.24 70.28 44.37
C CYS A 395 14.20 71.28 43.20
N ALA A 396 14.31 72.58 43.51
CA ALA A 396 14.28 73.66 42.51
C ALA A 396 15.54 73.73 41.61
N LEU A 397 15.46 74.47 40.50
CA LEU A 397 16.58 74.70 39.58
C LEU A 397 17.88 75.12 40.31
N GLY A 398 19.00 74.47 39.98
CA GLY A 398 20.31 74.71 40.59
C GLY A 398 20.52 74.14 41.99
N LYS A 399 19.60 73.28 42.48
CA LYS A 399 19.80 72.45 43.68
C LYS A 399 20.59 71.17 43.38
N SER A 400 21.11 70.55 44.44
CA SER A 400 21.84 69.27 44.37
C SER A 400 20.89 68.13 43.99
N CYS A 401 21.32 67.25 43.10
CA CYS A 401 20.58 66.07 42.69
C CYS A 401 21.50 64.85 42.53
N SER A 402 20.94 63.68 42.81
CA SER A 402 21.52 62.36 42.60
C SER A 402 20.96 61.73 41.31
N ASP A 403 19.69 61.98 41.01
CA ASP A 403 19.01 61.59 39.76
C ASP A 403 18.05 62.71 39.27
N GLY A 404 17.55 62.63 38.03
CA GLY A 404 16.62 63.59 37.44
C GLY A 404 15.30 63.75 38.20
N ALA A 405 14.83 62.68 38.85
CA ALA A 405 13.64 62.69 39.71
C ALA A 405 13.77 63.66 40.90
N ASP A 406 14.99 63.97 41.34
CA ASP A 406 15.25 64.95 42.41
C ASP A 406 14.93 66.39 42.00
N CYS A 407 14.60 66.66 40.73
CA CYS A 407 14.50 68.01 40.19
C CYS A 407 13.09 68.40 39.76
N GLN A 408 12.68 69.64 40.04
CA GLN A 408 11.40 70.23 39.58
C GLN A 408 11.36 70.40 38.06
N THR A 409 12.53 70.40 37.44
CA THR A 409 12.75 70.34 36.00
C THR A 409 12.94 68.91 35.47
N THR A 410 12.83 67.89 36.33
CA THR A 410 13.05 66.46 36.04
C THR A 410 14.42 66.10 35.42
N ALA A 411 15.37 67.03 35.42
CA ALA A 411 16.67 66.90 34.76
C ALA A 411 17.82 67.28 35.71
N CYS A 412 18.64 66.30 36.06
CA CYS A 412 19.89 66.50 36.79
C CYS A 412 21.04 66.61 35.78
N GLY A 413 21.77 67.72 35.81
CA GLY A 413 22.91 67.96 34.94
C GLY A 413 24.11 67.06 35.27
N ALA A 414 25.05 66.94 34.33
CA ALA A 414 26.31 66.20 34.53
C ALA A 414 27.26 66.85 35.58
N ASP A 415 26.87 68.00 36.13
CA ASP A 415 27.45 68.69 37.28
C ASP A 415 26.71 68.44 38.60
N SER A 416 25.75 67.49 38.62
CA SER A 416 24.88 67.12 39.75
C SER A 416 23.99 68.26 40.26
N LEU A 417 23.55 69.14 39.34
CA LEU A 417 22.65 70.25 39.62
C LEU A 417 21.40 70.24 38.72
N CYS A 418 20.24 70.58 39.27
CA CYS A 418 18.98 70.62 38.50
C CYS A 418 19.04 71.66 37.36
N CYS A 419 19.00 71.21 36.10
CA CYS A 419 19.15 72.05 34.91
C CYS A 419 17.80 72.42 34.28
N THR A 420 17.77 73.38 33.36
CA THR A 420 16.58 73.61 32.51
C THR A 420 16.66 72.64 31.34
N PRO A 421 15.65 71.79 31.08
CA PRO A 421 15.75 70.78 30.04
C PRO A 421 15.34 71.34 28.68
N ASN A 422 15.85 70.72 27.62
CA ASN A 422 15.17 70.68 26.33
C ASN A 422 13.90 69.80 26.44
N ALA A 423 13.06 69.74 25.40
CA ALA A 423 11.77 69.06 25.54
C ALA A 423 11.87 67.52 25.75
N CYS A 424 13.06 66.92 25.62
CA CYS A 424 13.36 65.52 25.95
C CYS A 424 14.01 65.31 27.32
N GLY A 425 14.08 66.33 28.18
CA GLY A 425 14.60 66.18 29.55
C GLY A 425 16.11 66.29 29.71
N PHE A 426 16.88 66.61 28.65
CA PHE A 426 18.34 66.76 28.71
C PHE A 426 18.80 68.23 28.65
N CYS A 427 20.03 68.50 29.08
CA CYS A 427 20.57 69.86 29.15
C CYS A 427 21.35 70.23 27.87
N GLY A 428 20.69 70.56 26.74
CA GLY A 428 21.39 70.98 25.51
C GLY A 428 20.51 71.30 24.29
N ASP A 429 21.13 71.78 23.21
CA ASP A 429 20.50 71.91 21.88
C ASP A 429 20.24 70.53 21.26
N LEU A 430 19.34 70.46 20.28
CA LEU A 430 18.73 69.22 19.78
C LEU A 430 19.24 68.77 18.40
N THR A 431 19.03 67.48 18.13
CA THR A 431 19.37 66.81 16.87
C THR A 431 18.12 66.64 15.98
N ALA A 432 18.20 65.87 14.90
CA ALA A 432 17.06 65.54 14.06
C ALA A 432 16.73 64.05 14.23
N GLU A 433 15.45 63.70 14.21
CA GLU A 433 14.91 62.36 14.43
C GLU A 433 15.69 61.25 13.71
N ILE A 434 16.00 60.19 14.47
CA ILE A 434 16.54 58.92 13.98
C ILE A 434 15.88 57.77 14.74
N CYS A 435 15.48 56.71 14.04
CA CYS A 435 14.78 55.58 14.66
C CYS A 435 15.60 54.94 15.79
N ASN A 436 15.28 55.29 17.04
CA ASN A 436 15.96 54.82 18.24
C ASN A 436 15.07 54.83 19.51
N GLY A 437 13.80 55.22 19.42
CA GLY A 437 12.85 55.18 20.55
C GLY A 437 13.10 56.23 21.63
N VAL A 438 13.95 57.20 21.33
CA VAL A 438 14.03 58.49 22.00
C VAL A 438 13.42 59.49 21.03
N ASP A 439 12.59 60.38 21.55
CA ASP A 439 12.28 61.64 20.87
C ASP A 439 13.62 62.41 20.82
N ASP A 440 14.16 62.72 19.64
CA ASP A 440 15.53 63.23 19.44
C ASP A 440 15.55 64.72 19.00
N ASP A 441 14.43 65.20 18.44
CA ASP A 441 14.14 66.62 18.14
C ASP A 441 13.05 67.25 19.05
N CYS A 442 12.41 66.43 19.89
CA CYS A 442 11.57 66.81 21.03
C CYS A 442 10.27 67.52 20.68
N ASP A 443 9.62 67.13 19.58
CA ASP A 443 8.28 67.63 19.21
C ASP A 443 7.16 67.03 20.08
N GLY A 444 7.43 65.92 20.77
CA GLY A 444 6.49 65.15 21.59
C GLY A 444 6.00 63.86 20.94
N GLN A 445 6.53 63.48 19.77
CA GLN A 445 6.21 62.27 19.03
C GLN A 445 7.49 61.46 18.74
N THR A 446 7.77 60.48 19.60
CA THR A 446 8.90 59.56 19.44
C THR A 446 8.93 58.91 18.05
N ASP A 447 10.04 59.06 17.34
CA ASP A 447 10.29 58.54 15.99
C ASP A 447 9.34 59.08 14.86
N ASP A 448 8.77 60.29 14.98
CA ASP A 448 7.94 60.92 13.92
C ASP A 448 8.74 61.41 12.69
N GLY A 449 8.04 61.68 11.58
CA GLY A 449 8.59 62.31 10.37
C GLY A 449 9.57 61.43 9.57
N LEU A 450 9.97 60.29 10.12
CA LEU A 450 10.94 59.37 9.54
C LEU A 450 10.48 58.82 8.18
N ALA A 451 11.33 58.98 7.17
CA ALA A 451 11.12 58.36 5.87
C ALA A 451 11.33 56.84 5.98
N ALA A 452 10.26 56.06 5.79
CA ALA A 452 10.28 54.60 5.88
C ALA A 452 11.42 53.99 5.05
N GLN A 453 12.35 53.32 5.74
CA GLN A 453 13.54 52.74 5.12
C GLN A 453 13.21 51.34 4.56
N ALA A 454 13.70 50.99 3.37
CA ALA A 454 13.52 49.64 2.83
C ALA A 454 14.21 48.58 3.72
N CYS A 455 13.57 47.42 3.92
CA CYS A 455 14.20 46.28 4.60
C CYS A 455 15.45 45.79 3.88
N ALA A 456 16.43 45.28 4.64
CA ALA A 456 17.78 44.97 4.13
C ALA A 456 17.77 43.99 2.94
N ASN A 457 16.92 42.97 3.00
CA ASN A 457 16.62 42.08 1.89
C ASN A 457 15.33 42.52 1.19
N GLN A 458 15.40 42.64 -0.13
CA GLN A 458 14.31 43.04 -1.04
C GLN A 458 14.07 41.97 -2.12
N GLN A 459 14.39 40.71 -1.79
CA GLN A 459 14.17 39.55 -2.64
C GLN A 459 12.84 38.87 -2.27
N GLY A 460 12.43 37.85 -3.03
CA GLY A 460 11.25 37.03 -2.75
C GLY A 460 9.98 37.82 -2.41
N VAL A 461 9.34 37.47 -1.29
CA VAL A 461 8.12 38.14 -0.81
C VAL A 461 8.41 39.42 -0.03
N CYS A 462 9.66 39.61 0.38
CA CYS A 462 10.21 40.77 1.07
C CYS A 462 10.34 42.00 0.14
N ALA A 463 10.21 41.80 -1.17
CA ALA A 463 10.27 42.88 -2.16
C ALA A 463 9.20 43.95 -1.89
N GLY A 464 9.65 45.19 -1.66
CA GLY A 464 8.81 46.33 -1.30
C GLY A 464 8.46 46.44 0.19
N ALA A 465 8.96 45.53 1.05
CA ALA A 465 8.80 45.65 2.50
C ALA A 465 9.65 46.82 3.02
N ASN A 466 9.01 47.71 3.79
CA ASN A 466 9.69 48.78 4.50
C ASN A 466 9.81 48.41 5.99
N ALA A 467 10.93 48.78 6.58
CA ALA A 467 11.15 48.70 8.01
C ALA A 467 10.14 49.60 8.73
N THR A 468 9.58 49.10 9.82
CA THR A 468 8.82 49.90 10.79
C THR A 468 9.80 50.36 11.86
N CYS A 469 9.69 51.60 12.33
CA CYS A 469 10.51 51.98 13.48
C CYS A 469 9.99 51.30 14.74
N GLY A 470 10.86 50.54 15.43
CA GLY A 470 10.53 49.84 16.68
C GLY A 470 11.11 50.51 17.91
N GLY A 471 11.27 51.84 17.86
CA GLY A 471 11.90 52.62 18.91
C GLY A 471 13.31 52.13 19.25
N THR A 472 13.53 51.76 20.52
CA THR A 472 14.85 51.40 21.06
C THR A 472 15.46 50.12 20.48
N ALA A 473 14.69 49.34 19.72
CA ALA A 473 15.22 48.25 18.91
C ALA A 473 15.85 48.74 17.58
N GLY A 474 15.61 50.00 17.18
CA GLY A 474 15.94 50.58 15.88
C GLY A 474 14.94 50.24 14.79
N TRP A 475 15.30 50.46 13.52
CA TRP A 475 14.48 50.07 12.36
C TRP A 475 14.26 48.55 12.32
N GLN A 476 13.02 48.10 12.51
CA GLN A 476 12.67 46.69 12.54
C GLN A 476 12.21 46.17 11.19
N CYS A 477 12.78 45.04 10.79
CA CYS A 477 12.26 44.13 9.77
C CYS A 477 12.05 42.76 10.43
N GLY A 478 11.24 42.74 11.49
CA GLY A 478 10.88 41.53 12.21
C GLY A 478 9.84 40.69 11.47
N ALA A 479 9.63 39.47 11.95
CA ALA A 479 8.64 38.54 11.41
C ALA A 479 7.22 39.11 11.38
N ASP A 480 6.90 40.03 12.30
CA ASP A 480 5.64 40.77 12.37
C ASP A 480 5.47 41.76 11.20
N VAL A 481 6.49 42.57 10.92
CA VAL A 481 6.51 43.54 9.81
C VAL A 481 6.39 42.82 8.47
N LEU A 482 7.11 41.71 8.32
CA LEU A 482 7.18 40.95 7.08
C LEU A 482 5.91 40.11 6.83
N LEU A 483 5.32 39.51 7.87
CA LEU A 483 4.01 38.85 7.80
C LEU A 483 2.86 39.82 7.49
N ALA A 484 2.93 41.06 8.01
CA ALA A 484 1.95 42.09 7.72
C ALA A 484 2.05 42.63 6.27
N HIS A 485 3.27 42.67 5.70
CA HIS A 485 3.51 43.04 4.30
C HIS A 485 3.09 41.93 3.33
N ALA A 486 3.49 40.69 3.59
CA ALA A 486 3.31 39.55 2.68
C ALA A 486 2.66 38.35 3.39
N PRO A 487 1.42 37.97 3.06
CA PRO A 487 0.74 36.77 3.60
C PRO A 487 1.37 35.41 3.23
N ARG A 488 2.52 35.41 2.55
CA ARG A 488 3.36 34.23 2.26
C ARG A 488 4.60 34.13 3.15
N TYR A 489 4.95 35.20 3.86
CA TYR A 489 6.12 35.25 4.74
C TYR A 489 6.06 34.20 5.85
N GLN A 490 7.22 33.65 6.20
CA GLN A 490 7.38 32.54 7.14
C GLN A 490 8.51 32.89 8.11
N SER A 491 8.42 32.58 9.40
CA SER A 491 9.48 32.93 10.37
C SER A 491 10.76 32.10 10.20
N ASN A 492 10.61 30.94 9.55
CA ASN A 492 11.64 30.08 8.99
C ASN A 492 11.06 29.61 7.65
N GLU A 493 11.86 29.53 6.61
CA GLU A 493 11.37 29.08 5.31
C GLU A 493 11.00 27.59 5.35
N ALA A 494 9.72 27.28 5.10
CA ALA A 494 9.20 25.92 5.01
C ALA A 494 8.68 25.57 3.60
N THR A 495 8.67 26.54 2.68
CA THR A 495 7.96 26.46 1.38
C THR A 495 8.88 26.86 0.23
N CYS A 496 9.40 25.88 -0.51
CA CYS A 496 10.36 26.09 -1.60
C CYS A 496 9.69 26.59 -2.89
N ASP A 497 9.19 27.83 -2.92
CA ASP A 497 8.57 28.43 -4.11
C ASP A 497 9.50 29.38 -4.90
N LYS A 498 10.81 29.38 -4.56
CA LYS A 498 11.87 30.29 -5.05
C LYS A 498 11.54 31.78 -4.97
N LEU A 499 10.82 32.14 -3.92
CA LEU A 499 10.81 33.46 -3.34
C LEU A 499 11.44 33.32 -1.96
N ASP A 500 12.47 34.11 -1.66
CA ASP A 500 12.92 34.40 -0.29
C ASP A 500 11.70 34.68 0.61
N ASN A 501 11.26 33.69 1.40
CA ASN A 501 10.01 33.72 2.17
C ASN A 501 10.23 34.05 3.66
N ASP A 502 11.44 33.91 4.21
CA ASP A 502 11.78 34.33 5.58
C ASP A 502 12.71 35.56 5.65
N CYS A 503 13.11 36.08 4.49
CA CYS A 503 13.87 37.32 4.31
C CYS A 503 15.32 37.28 4.79
N ASP A 504 15.94 36.09 4.88
CA ASP A 504 17.38 35.94 5.18
C ASP A 504 18.28 36.38 4.00
N GLY A 505 17.78 36.34 2.76
CA GLY A 505 18.48 36.77 1.55
C GLY A 505 19.01 35.62 0.67
N GLN A 506 18.84 34.37 1.09
CA GLN A 506 18.79 33.20 0.23
C GLN A 506 17.44 33.18 -0.52
N THR A 507 17.22 32.22 -1.42
CA THR A 507 15.97 32.12 -2.21
C THR A 507 15.19 30.84 -1.93
N ASP A 508 15.86 29.86 -1.33
CA ASP A 508 15.34 28.63 -0.74
C ASP A 508 16.42 28.19 0.30
N GLU A 509 16.13 28.23 1.61
CA GLU A 509 17.07 27.83 2.70
C GLU A 509 17.49 26.34 2.62
N PRO A 510 18.72 25.97 3.07
CA PRO A 510 19.19 24.58 3.17
C PRO A 510 18.57 23.83 4.37
N GLY A 511 17.25 23.65 4.30
CA GLY A 511 16.38 23.11 5.35
C GLY A 511 14.90 23.22 4.97
N CYS A 512 14.55 24.22 4.15
CA CYS A 512 13.28 24.23 3.45
C CYS A 512 13.31 23.14 2.36
N GLY A 513 12.47 22.11 2.51
CA GLY A 513 12.07 21.10 1.50
C GLY A 513 13.10 20.32 0.65
N ASP A 514 14.40 20.63 0.63
CA ASP A 514 15.40 19.77 0.01
C ASP A 514 15.82 18.64 0.96
N CYS A 515 15.76 17.44 0.41
CA CYS A 515 16.08 16.17 1.03
C CYS A 515 17.61 16.01 1.20
N SER A 516 18.24 16.92 1.93
CA SER A 516 19.68 16.96 2.23
C SER A 516 20.03 16.45 3.63
N VAL A 517 19.05 16.48 4.56
CA VAL A 517 19.15 15.91 5.92
C VAL A 517 18.35 14.60 6.07
N ALA A 518 17.49 14.28 5.10
CA ALA A 518 16.74 13.03 5.07
C ALA A 518 17.64 11.83 4.71
N GLN A 519 18.14 11.13 5.72
CA GLN A 519 18.74 9.79 5.56
C GLN A 519 17.71 8.70 5.16
N ASP A 520 16.45 9.08 4.94
CA ASP A 520 15.27 8.22 4.79
C ASP A 520 14.62 8.29 3.37
N ASP A 521 15.30 8.96 2.42
CA ASP A 521 14.87 9.03 1.01
C ASP A 521 15.41 7.92 0.11
N GLN A 522 16.34 7.11 0.61
CA GLN A 522 16.82 5.90 -0.07
C GLN A 522 16.26 4.64 0.64
N LYS A 523 15.03 4.22 0.31
CA LYS A 523 14.51 2.92 0.80
C LYS A 523 15.24 1.79 0.07
N ALA A 524 16.15 1.12 0.78
CA ALA A 524 16.83 -0.09 0.31
C ALA A 524 15.96 -1.33 0.60
N PHE A 525 15.45 -1.99 -0.44
CA PHE A 525 14.52 -3.11 -0.29
C PHE A 525 15.20 -4.48 -0.16
N ALA A 526 16.48 -4.57 -0.53
CA ALA A 526 17.28 -5.78 -0.36
C ALA A 526 18.67 -5.43 0.15
N SER A 527 19.06 -6.04 1.27
CA SER A 527 20.43 -6.09 1.78
C SER A 527 20.81 -7.54 2.11
N GLY A 528 22.11 -7.79 2.33
CA GLY A 528 22.65 -9.11 2.69
C GLY A 528 23.05 -9.99 1.49
N ALA A 529 23.43 -11.24 1.80
CA ALA A 529 24.09 -12.15 0.85
C ALA A 529 23.12 -12.79 -0.17
N GLY A 530 22.73 -12.03 -1.19
CA GLY A 530 22.06 -12.49 -2.41
C GLY A 530 22.48 -11.65 -3.62
N GLU A 531 22.21 -12.14 -4.83
CA GLU A 531 22.31 -11.35 -6.08
C GLU A 531 20.93 -10.76 -6.40
N VAL A 532 20.85 -9.56 -6.98
CA VAL A 532 19.57 -8.93 -7.38
C VAL A 532 19.50 -8.80 -8.90
N ARG A 533 18.32 -9.03 -9.50
CA ARG A 533 18.08 -8.82 -10.94
C ARG A 533 16.84 -7.97 -11.21
N PHE A 534 16.91 -7.21 -12.30
CA PHE A 534 15.90 -6.28 -12.80
C PHE A 534 15.66 -6.56 -14.29
N GLY A 535 14.42 -6.41 -14.77
CA GLY A 535 14.18 -6.26 -16.21
C GLY A 535 14.55 -4.85 -16.71
N ALA A 536 14.30 -4.55 -17.98
CA ALA A 536 14.50 -3.21 -18.50
C ALA A 536 13.43 -2.23 -17.96
N ASP A 537 12.16 -2.66 -17.91
CA ASP A 537 11.03 -1.86 -17.40
C ASP A 537 10.67 -2.26 -15.96
N PHE A 538 11.53 -1.96 -14.99
CA PHE A 538 11.39 -2.49 -13.61
C PHE A 538 10.84 -1.48 -12.59
N VAL A 539 10.42 -0.28 -13.03
CA VAL A 539 9.87 0.82 -12.21
C VAL A 539 8.62 1.39 -12.88
N THR A 540 7.55 1.64 -12.13
CA THR A 540 6.32 2.28 -12.64
C THR A 540 5.58 3.07 -11.54
N VAL A 541 4.48 3.74 -11.91
CA VAL A 541 3.54 4.35 -10.97
C VAL A 541 2.19 3.63 -11.06
N HIS A 542 1.68 3.17 -9.92
CA HIS A 542 0.43 2.42 -9.82
C HIS A 542 -0.42 2.98 -8.67
N GLN A 543 -1.69 3.31 -8.93
CA GLN A 543 -2.59 3.98 -7.98
C GLN A 543 -1.96 5.21 -7.29
N GLY A 544 -1.14 5.98 -8.04
CA GLY A 544 -0.40 7.15 -7.53
C GLY A 544 0.81 6.85 -6.64
N LYS A 545 1.18 5.57 -6.44
CA LYS A 545 2.36 5.16 -5.67
C LYS A 545 3.49 4.70 -6.60
N PRO A 546 4.77 5.00 -6.27
CA PRO A 546 5.91 4.42 -6.96
C PRO A 546 6.06 2.93 -6.62
N VAL A 547 6.21 2.09 -7.65
CA VAL A 547 6.39 0.64 -7.54
C VAL A 547 7.64 0.20 -8.31
N MET A 548 8.40 -0.73 -7.74
CA MET A 548 9.54 -1.42 -8.34
C MET A 548 9.32 -2.94 -8.31
N ALA A 549 9.86 -3.67 -9.28
CA ALA A 549 10.01 -5.12 -9.17
C ALA A 549 11.45 -5.56 -9.35
N PHE A 550 11.87 -6.58 -8.60
CA PHE A 550 13.19 -7.19 -8.72
C PHE A 550 13.20 -8.62 -8.18
N THR A 551 14.09 -9.46 -8.70
CA THR A 551 14.31 -10.83 -8.21
C THR A 551 15.50 -10.84 -7.24
N LYS A 552 15.31 -11.34 -6.02
CA LYS A 552 16.39 -11.60 -5.07
C LYS A 552 16.78 -13.09 -5.10
N LEU A 553 18.02 -13.34 -5.54
CA LEU A 553 18.58 -14.68 -5.73
C LEU A 553 19.21 -15.21 -4.43
N GLY A 554 19.07 -16.51 -4.23
CA GLY A 554 19.57 -17.29 -3.09
C GLY A 554 19.26 -18.77 -3.29
N ASN A 555 19.25 -19.57 -2.22
CA ASN A 555 18.91 -21.00 -2.29
C ASN A 555 17.46 -21.28 -2.81
N ARG A 556 16.59 -20.27 -2.72
CA ARG A 556 15.35 -20.14 -3.50
C ARG A 556 15.33 -18.70 -4.03
N PRO A 557 15.07 -18.45 -5.33
CA PRO A 557 14.88 -17.10 -5.83
C PRO A 557 13.52 -16.57 -5.37
N ASN A 558 13.40 -15.25 -5.21
CA ASN A 558 12.15 -14.62 -4.81
C ASN A 558 11.91 -13.36 -5.65
N LEU A 559 10.76 -13.28 -6.32
CA LEU A 559 10.28 -12.05 -6.94
C LEU A 559 9.70 -11.14 -5.86
N ILE A 560 10.14 -9.90 -5.83
CA ILE A 560 9.70 -8.88 -4.88
C ILE A 560 9.11 -7.72 -5.68
N VAL A 561 7.88 -7.34 -5.35
CA VAL A 561 7.20 -6.15 -5.87
C VAL A 561 7.01 -5.18 -4.70
N ALA A 562 7.59 -4.00 -4.85
CA ALA A 562 8.04 -3.14 -3.77
C ALA A 562 7.47 -1.72 -3.93
N SER A 563 6.88 -1.17 -2.86
CA SER A 563 6.33 0.20 -2.82
C SER A 563 7.02 1.04 -1.73
N ARG A 564 7.14 2.35 -1.97
CA ARG A 564 7.32 3.31 -0.86
C ARG A 564 5.98 3.40 -0.10
N GLY A 565 6.00 3.43 1.24
CA GLY A 565 4.78 3.52 2.06
C GLY A 565 3.75 2.39 1.90
N GLY A 566 4.20 1.13 1.75
CA GLY A 566 3.31 -0.03 1.66
C GLY A 566 4.04 -1.36 1.93
N TYR A 567 3.26 -2.44 2.04
CA TYR A 567 3.76 -3.81 2.14
C TYR A 567 4.52 -4.22 0.87
N ASP A 568 5.60 -4.99 1.02
CA ASP A 568 6.26 -5.64 -0.12
C ASP A 568 5.49 -6.92 -0.46
N LEU A 569 5.03 -7.08 -1.71
CA LEU A 569 4.54 -8.38 -2.18
C LEU A 569 5.75 -9.27 -2.50
N ARG A 570 5.79 -10.48 -1.96
CA ARG A 570 6.92 -11.40 -2.08
C ARG A 570 6.43 -12.76 -2.55
N PHE A 571 6.98 -13.23 -3.66
CA PHE A 571 6.60 -14.48 -4.30
C PHE A 571 7.82 -15.41 -4.35
N THR A 572 7.71 -16.56 -3.69
CA THR A 572 8.79 -17.55 -3.56
C THR A 572 8.93 -18.41 -4.81
N ASP A 573 10.16 -18.87 -5.07
CA ASP A 573 10.51 -19.81 -6.16
C ASP A 573 10.25 -19.29 -7.59
N LEU A 574 10.15 -17.96 -7.73
CA LEU A 574 10.11 -17.24 -9.02
C LEU A 574 11.47 -16.64 -9.35
N ASP A 575 11.91 -16.74 -10.60
CA ASP A 575 13.20 -16.27 -11.11
C ASP A 575 13.04 -15.33 -12.33
N GLY A 576 14.15 -14.75 -12.79
CA GLY A 576 14.25 -13.96 -14.00
C GLY A 576 14.52 -12.47 -13.77
N GLU A 577 14.41 -11.71 -14.85
CA GLU A 577 14.64 -10.26 -14.94
C GLU A 577 13.26 -9.59 -15.11
N PRO A 578 12.55 -9.22 -14.01
CA PRO A 578 11.13 -8.89 -14.07
C PRO A 578 10.87 -7.51 -14.67
N ALA A 579 9.91 -7.44 -15.59
CA ALA A 579 9.38 -6.18 -16.11
C ALA A 579 7.94 -5.95 -15.65
N ILE A 580 7.57 -4.69 -15.39
CA ILE A 580 6.27 -4.26 -14.86
C ILE A 580 5.65 -3.13 -15.67
N ALA A 581 4.33 -3.13 -15.73
CA ALA A 581 3.55 -2.06 -16.34
C ALA A 581 2.28 -1.79 -15.51
N SER A 582 1.70 -0.60 -15.67
CA SER A 582 0.53 -0.15 -14.90
C SER A 582 -0.41 0.59 -15.83
N ASP A 583 -1.71 0.24 -15.81
CA ASP A 583 -2.78 1.03 -16.45
C ASP A 583 -3.37 2.09 -15.49
N GLY A 584 -2.81 2.20 -14.28
CA GLY A 584 -3.28 3.04 -13.19
C GLY A 584 -4.14 2.29 -12.17
N ALA A 585 -5.03 1.41 -12.63
CA ALA A 585 -5.94 0.62 -11.79
C ALA A 585 -5.40 -0.80 -11.50
N THR A 586 -4.69 -1.38 -12.47
CA THR A 586 -4.04 -2.70 -12.48
C THR A 586 -2.52 -2.54 -12.47
N LEU A 587 -1.82 -3.46 -11.79
CA LEU A 587 -0.39 -3.66 -11.93
C LEU A 587 -0.12 -5.01 -12.62
N PHE A 588 0.69 -4.99 -13.68
CA PHE A 588 1.10 -6.16 -14.45
C PHE A 588 2.56 -6.48 -14.14
N VAL A 589 2.88 -7.76 -13.91
CA VAL A 589 4.22 -8.21 -13.55
C VAL A 589 4.61 -9.44 -14.36
N SER A 590 5.65 -9.32 -15.19
CA SER A 590 6.20 -10.45 -15.96
C SER A 590 7.31 -11.17 -15.20
N TYR A 591 7.31 -12.51 -15.22
CA TYR A 591 8.27 -13.33 -14.47
C TYR A 591 8.47 -14.73 -15.09
N VAL A 592 9.43 -15.50 -14.57
CA VAL A 592 9.69 -16.90 -14.96
C VAL A 592 9.46 -17.85 -13.77
N GLU A 593 8.77 -18.96 -14.01
CA GLU A 593 8.49 -20.00 -13.00
C GLU A 593 9.21 -21.32 -13.37
N ASP A 594 9.95 -21.90 -12.42
CA ASP A 594 10.69 -23.16 -12.57
C ASP A 594 9.77 -24.38 -12.29
N LEU A 595 8.78 -24.59 -13.18
CA LEU A 595 7.71 -25.58 -13.03
C LEU A 595 8.18 -27.05 -12.82
N ASN A 596 9.44 -27.36 -13.12
CA ASN A 596 10.03 -28.69 -12.94
C ASN A 596 11.49 -28.63 -12.45
N ASN A 597 11.72 -28.00 -11.29
CA ASN A 597 13.00 -28.07 -10.56
C ASN A 597 14.23 -27.77 -11.44
N GLY A 598 14.16 -26.69 -12.22
CA GLY A 598 15.20 -26.25 -13.17
C GLY A 598 15.12 -26.82 -14.59
N SER A 599 14.13 -27.67 -14.92
CA SER A 599 14.03 -28.33 -16.24
C SER A 599 13.03 -27.71 -17.23
N ILE A 600 12.06 -26.93 -16.76
CA ILE A 600 11.06 -26.22 -17.58
C ILE A 600 10.89 -24.82 -16.98
N ARG A 601 11.10 -23.79 -17.82
CA ARG A 601 10.93 -22.38 -17.46
C ARG A 601 9.87 -21.73 -18.33
N SER A 602 8.70 -21.51 -17.74
CA SER A 602 7.57 -20.86 -18.39
C SER A 602 7.52 -19.37 -18.05
N LEU A 603 7.10 -18.56 -19.02
CA LEU A 603 6.93 -17.12 -18.92
C LEU A 603 5.51 -16.80 -18.49
N PHE A 604 5.34 -15.85 -17.55
CA PHE A 604 4.06 -15.48 -16.97
C PHE A 604 3.87 -13.96 -16.95
N VAL A 605 2.62 -13.51 -16.91
CA VAL A 605 2.22 -12.14 -16.54
C VAL A 605 1.11 -12.22 -15.49
N ARG A 606 1.41 -11.77 -14.26
CA ARG A 606 0.44 -11.66 -13.16
C ARG A 606 -0.34 -10.36 -13.28
N LYS A 607 -1.63 -10.38 -12.93
CA LYS A 607 -2.51 -9.21 -12.91
C LYS A 607 -2.96 -8.92 -11.48
N LEU A 608 -2.45 -7.85 -10.88
CA LEU A 608 -2.74 -7.45 -9.49
C LEU A 608 -3.76 -6.30 -9.48
N VAL A 609 -4.88 -6.48 -8.78
CA VAL A 609 -6.00 -5.50 -8.74
C VAL A 609 -6.54 -5.34 -7.32
N SER A 610 -6.13 -4.27 -6.62
CA SER A 610 -6.74 -3.81 -5.35
C SER A 610 -7.08 -4.90 -4.31
N GLY A 611 -6.15 -5.82 -4.05
CA GLY A 611 -6.32 -6.91 -3.07
C GLY A 611 -6.85 -8.22 -3.65
N ILE A 612 -7.24 -8.26 -4.92
CA ILE A 612 -7.58 -9.48 -5.66
C ILE A 612 -6.44 -9.81 -6.64
N ASP A 613 -6.03 -11.07 -6.66
CA ASP A 613 -4.90 -11.57 -7.44
C ASP A 613 -5.37 -12.45 -8.61
N TYR A 614 -5.18 -11.97 -9.84
CA TYR A 614 -5.58 -12.68 -11.04
C TYR A 614 -4.36 -13.28 -11.74
N HIS A 615 -4.11 -14.55 -11.45
CA HIS A 615 -3.16 -15.38 -12.20
C HIS A 615 -3.67 -15.61 -13.62
N THR A 616 -3.01 -15.01 -14.63
CA THR A 616 -3.23 -15.37 -16.03
C THR A 616 -2.01 -16.13 -16.55
N LEU A 617 -2.21 -17.40 -16.87
CA LEU A 617 -1.20 -18.24 -17.50
C LEU A 617 -0.87 -17.69 -18.90
N LEU A 618 0.39 -17.33 -19.12
CA LEU A 618 0.97 -17.10 -20.44
C LEU A 618 1.42 -18.42 -21.11
N GLN A 619 0.75 -19.53 -20.77
CA GLN A 619 0.76 -20.75 -21.57
C GLN A 619 -0.07 -20.53 -22.85
N THR A 620 0.54 -19.89 -23.85
CA THR A 620 0.31 -20.36 -25.21
C THR A 620 1.09 -21.66 -25.41
N SER A 621 0.69 -22.49 -26.36
CA SER A 621 1.47 -23.66 -26.81
C SER A 621 2.80 -23.30 -27.48
N ASP A 622 3.07 -22.00 -27.62
CA ASP A 622 3.95 -21.43 -28.64
C ASP A 622 5.13 -20.66 -28.03
N VAL A 623 5.13 -20.41 -26.72
CA VAL A 623 6.30 -19.94 -25.97
C VAL A 623 7.19 -21.15 -25.62
N PRO A 624 8.45 -21.24 -26.10
CA PRO A 624 9.33 -22.35 -25.76
C PRO A 624 9.70 -22.35 -24.25
N ALA A 625 9.89 -23.54 -23.68
CA ALA A 625 10.15 -23.83 -22.26
C ALA A 625 11.47 -23.26 -21.65
N LEU A 626 12.07 -22.26 -22.31
CA LEU A 626 13.21 -21.47 -21.88
C LEU A 626 13.01 -20.04 -22.39
N ALA A 627 12.03 -19.32 -21.82
CA ALA A 627 11.72 -17.94 -22.17
C ALA A 627 12.02 -16.98 -21.01
N PHE A 628 12.54 -15.79 -21.33
CA PHE A 628 12.92 -14.77 -20.35
C PHE A 628 12.32 -13.40 -20.75
N PRO A 629 11.58 -12.71 -19.86
CA PRO A 629 11.09 -11.37 -20.15
C PRO A 629 12.23 -10.36 -20.26
N ILE A 630 11.96 -9.23 -20.90
CA ILE A 630 12.88 -8.07 -20.99
C ILE A 630 12.14 -6.79 -20.59
N ALA A 631 11.00 -6.55 -21.24
CA ALA A 631 10.32 -5.25 -21.28
C ALA A 631 8.80 -5.48 -21.43
N LEU A 632 7.97 -4.71 -20.74
CA LEU A 632 6.52 -4.91 -20.64
C LEU A 632 5.82 -3.55 -20.65
N SER A 633 4.79 -3.41 -21.48
CA SER A 633 3.98 -2.18 -21.54
C SER A 633 2.51 -2.50 -21.79
N VAL A 634 1.62 -1.62 -21.31
CA VAL A 634 0.16 -1.70 -21.50
C VAL A 634 -0.40 -0.35 -21.94
N GLY A 635 -1.38 -0.37 -22.84
CA GLY A 635 -1.95 0.86 -23.42
C GLY A 635 -3.08 0.55 -24.40
N GLY A 636 -4.12 1.39 -24.43
CA GLY A 636 -5.30 1.18 -25.30
C GLY A 636 -6.00 -0.18 -25.10
N GLY A 637 -5.87 -0.78 -23.91
CA GLY A 637 -6.34 -2.13 -23.57
C GLY A 637 -5.38 -3.27 -23.92
N HIS A 638 -4.38 -3.07 -24.79
CA HIS A 638 -3.43 -4.13 -25.16
C HIS A 638 -2.22 -4.16 -24.23
N ALA A 639 -1.65 -5.35 -24.02
CA ALA A 639 -0.28 -5.52 -23.52
C ALA A 639 0.67 -5.87 -24.67
N ALA A 640 1.93 -5.48 -24.51
CA ALA A 640 3.04 -5.95 -25.31
C ALA A 640 4.22 -6.35 -24.42
N LEU A 641 4.78 -7.53 -24.67
CA LEU A 641 5.84 -8.15 -23.88
C LEU A 641 6.99 -8.53 -24.81
N LEU A 642 8.18 -7.95 -24.58
CA LEU A 642 9.41 -8.41 -25.19
C LEU A 642 10.04 -9.51 -24.35
N TYR A 643 10.48 -10.57 -25.02
CA TYR A 643 11.11 -11.72 -24.38
C TYR A 643 12.18 -12.35 -25.27
N VAL A 644 13.14 -13.02 -24.65
CA VAL A 644 14.11 -13.91 -25.31
C VAL A 644 13.56 -15.33 -25.29
N ASN A 645 13.59 -16.03 -26.42
CA ASN A 645 13.27 -17.47 -26.47
C ASN A 645 14.52 -18.36 -26.35
N GLY A 646 14.33 -19.67 -26.18
CA GLY A 646 15.43 -20.64 -26.02
C GLY A 646 16.40 -20.73 -27.21
N GLY A 647 16.04 -20.19 -28.37
CA GLY A 647 16.94 -20.01 -29.53
C GLY A 647 17.76 -18.72 -29.50
N GLN A 648 17.73 -17.98 -28.38
CA GLN A 648 18.32 -16.64 -28.20
C GLN A 648 17.81 -15.57 -29.18
N LYS A 649 16.58 -15.72 -29.71
CA LYS A 649 15.94 -14.72 -30.57
C LYS A 649 15.18 -13.67 -29.75
N LEU A 650 15.05 -12.45 -30.27
CA LEU A 650 14.21 -11.40 -29.71
C LEU A 650 12.78 -11.54 -30.25
N MET A 651 11.85 -11.79 -29.34
CA MET A 651 10.43 -12.00 -29.63
C MET A 651 9.58 -10.88 -29.02
N LEU A 652 8.48 -10.56 -29.70
CA LEU A 652 7.42 -9.67 -29.24
C LEU A 652 6.12 -10.48 -29.14
N GLY A 653 5.52 -10.56 -27.96
CA GLY A 653 4.14 -10.99 -27.77
C GLY A 653 3.21 -9.79 -27.63
N VAL A 654 2.04 -9.82 -28.25
CA VAL A 654 0.98 -8.80 -28.09
C VAL A 654 -0.33 -9.48 -27.69
N SER A 655 -1.07 -8.94 -26.73
CA SER A 655 -2.34 -9.53 -26.28
C SER A 655 -3.44 -9.39 -27.35
N ALA A 656 -4.09 -10.50 -27.72
CA ALA A 656 -5.10 -10.54 -28.77
C ALA A 656 -6.45 -9.89 -28.37
N ASN A 657 -6.63 -9.52 -27.10
CA ASN A 657 -7.79 -8.80 -26.61
C ASN A 657 -7.42 -7.76 -25.52
N THR A 658 -8.40 -6.90 -25.19
CA THR A 658 -8.27 -5.79 -24.24
C THR A 658 -8.35 -6.19 -22.76
N ASN A 659 -8.51 -7.49 -22.48
CA ASN A 659 -8.65 -8.04 -21.13
C ASN A 659 -7.45 -8.91 -20.74
N PHE A 660 -6.37 -8.90 -21.54
CA PHE A 660 -5.13 -9.65 -21.31
C PHE A 660 -5.31 -11.17 -21.23
N GLY A 661 -6.29 -11.72 -21.96
CA GLY A 661 -6.61 -13.16 -21.94
C GLY A 661 -5.48 -14.08 -22.45
N THR A 662 -5.74 -15.39 -22.42
CA THR A 662 -4.79 -16.48 -22.70
C THR A 662 -4.29 -16.60 -24.16
N SER A 663 -4.55 -15.59 -25.02
CA SER A 663 -4.19 -15.59 -26.44
C SER A 663 -3.33 -14.38 -26.79
N TRP A 664 -2.15 -14.65 -27.33
CA TRP A 664 -1.11 -13.67 -27.64
C TRP A 664 -0.52 -13.92 -29.02
N ASP A 665 -0.38 -12.86 -29.82
CA ASP A 665 0.26 -12.92 -31.14
C ASP A 665 1.78 -12.76 -30.97
N HIS A 666 2.55 -13.77 -31.41
CA HIS A 666 4.00 -13.84 -31.25
C HIS A 666 4.76 -13.54 -32.55
N THR A 667 5.63 -12.52 -32.53
CA THR A 667 6.43 -12.05 -33.68
C THR A 667 7.92 -12.09 -33.38
N GLU A 668 8.74 -12.63 -34.30
CA GLU A 668 10.20 -12.54 -34.23
C GLU A 668 10.67 -11.16 -34.74
N LEU A 669 11.28 -10.35 -33.86
CA LEU A 669 11.83 -9.03 -34.23
C LEU A 669 13.28 -9.15 -34.72
N ASP A 670 14.07 -10.01 -34.07
CA ASP A 670 15.45 -10.27 -34.48
C ASP A 670 15.95 -11.66 -34.11
N THR A 671 16.95 -12.09 -34.87
CA THR A 671 17.66 -13.38 -34.75
C THR A 671 18.56 -13.46 -33.52
N LYS A 672 18.71 -12.37 -32.76
CA LYS A 672 19.54 -12.24 -31.55
C LYS A 672 18.80 -11.49 -30.46
N ARG A 673 18.99 -11.92 -29.21
CA ARG A 673 18.58 -11.21 -27.99
C ARG A 673 19.29 -9.87 -27.86
N ASP A 674 18.53 -8.83 -27.55
CA ASP A 674 19.02 -7.59 -26.95
C ASP A 674 18.35 -7.44 -25.56
N PRO A 675 19.10 -7.49 -24.45
CA PRO A 675 18.54 -7.37 -23.10
C PRO A 675 18.13 -5.92 -22.73
N GLN A 676 18.43 -4.94 -23.58
CA GLN A 676 17.95 -3.56 -23.44
C GLN A 676 16.99 -3.21 -24.60
N ALA A 677 16.31 -4.23 -25.15
CA ALA A 677 15.17 -4.01 -26.05
C ALA A 677 13.98 -3.48 -25.24
N GLN A 678 13.25 -2.53 -25.83
CA GLN A 678 12.25 -1.72 -25.14
C GLN A 678 10.93 -1.72 -25.91
N VAL A 679 9.79 -1.74 -25.21
CA VAL A 679 8.46 -1.76 -25.83
C VAL A 679 7.52 -0.77 -25.14
N VAL A 680 6.71 -0.07 -25.94
CA VAL A 680 5.65 0.80 -25.44
C VAL A 680 4.35 0.54 -26.20
N VAL A 681 3.23 0.57 -25.48
CA VAL A 681 1.90 0.56 -26.08
C VAL A 681 1.26 1.94 -25.88
N SER A 682 0.91 2.60 -26.96
CA SER A 682 0.26 3.92 -26.91
C SER A 682 -1.16 3.86 -26.33
N THR A 683 -1.69 5.01 -25.92
CA THR A 683 -3.10 5.19 -25.54
C THR A 683 -4.09 4.74 -26.63
N ALA A 684 -3.67 4.75 -27.90
CA ALA A 684 -4.42 4.26 -29.05
C ALA A 684 -4.23 2.75 -29.36
N GLY A 685 -3.56 1.99 -28.48
CA GLY A 685 -3.31 0.55 -28.65
C GLY A 685 -2.21 0.20 -29.66
N VAL A 686 -1.56 1.20 -30.29
CA VAL A 686 -0.45 0.96 -31.22
C VAL A 686 0.79 0.57 -30.42
N VAL A 687 1.31 -0.63 -30.69
CA VAL A 687 2.53 -1.19 -30.10
C VAL A 687 3.75 -0.73 -30.89
N HIS A 688 4.79 -0.29 -30.18
CA HIS A 688 6.09 0.07 -30.72
C HIS A 688 7.21 -0.62 -29.94
N ALA A 689 8.21 -1.16 -30.64
CA ALA A 689 9.40 -1.76 -30.01
C ALA A 689 10.70 -1.18 -30.60
N VAL A 690 11.74 -1.00 -29.79
CA VAL A 690 13.06 -0.50 -30.20
C VAL A 690 14.17 -1.40 -29.64
N TRP A 691 15.18 -1.71 -30.44
CA TRP A 691 16.32 -2.57 -30.07
C TRP A 691 17.55 -2.32 -30.95
N ARG A 692 18.67 -2.96 -30.60
CA ARG A 692 19.94 -2.93 -31.34
C ARG A 692 20.17 -4.27 -32.05
N THR A 693 20.69 -4.24 -33.27
CA THR A 693 21.01 -5.47 -34.05
C THR A 693 22.16 -6.31 -33.49
N ASN A 694 22.95 -5.78 -32.57
CA ASN A 694 24.05 -6.46 -31.90
C ASN A 694 24.21 -5.93 -30.47
N GLN A 695 24.55 -6.80 -29.52
CA GLN A 695 24.79 -6.40 -28.12
C GLN A 695 26.02 -5.49 -28.01
N GLY A 696 25.93 -4.48 -27.13
CA GLY A 696 26.87 -3.36 -27.10
C GLY A 696 26.43 -2.27 -28.08
N ALA A 697 27.30 -1.87 -29.00
CA ALA A 697 27.01 -0.83 -29.99
C ALA A 697 26.45 -1.44 -31.30
N GLY A 698 25.13 -1.60 -31.37
CA GLY A 698 24.42 -2.08 -32.57
C GLY A 698 23.65 -0.98 -33.30
N GLU A 699 23.29 -1.25 -34.56
CA GLU A 699 22.40 -0.37 -35.34
C GLU A 699 20.99 -0.39 -34.74
N LEU A 700 20.39 0.78 -34.56
CA LEU A 700 19.06 0.92 -33.99
C LEU A 700 17.92 0.55 -34.96
N GLN A 701 16.95 -0.20 -34.45
CA GLN A 701 15.75 -0.65 -35.15
C GLN A 701 14.49 -0.21 -34.39
N HIS A 702 13.40 0.04 -35.12
CA HIS A 702 12.07 0.32 -34.59
C HIS A 702 11.06 -0.59 -35.29
N TRP A 703 10.18 -1.23 -34.53
CA TRP A 703 9.03 -1.95 -35.06
C TRP A 703 7.76 -1.17 -34.75
N THR A 704 6.90 -1.05 -35.74
CA THR A 704 5.62 -0.35 -35.65
C THR A 704 4.66 -0.89 -36.71
N ALA A 705 3.39 -1.08 -36.37
CA ALA A 705 2.35 -1.53 -37.29
C ALA A 705 2.74 -2.76 -38.17
N GLY A 706 3.44 -3.74 -37.57
CA GLY A 706 3.90 -4.95 -38.26
C GLY A 706 5.22 -4.81 -39.05
N ALA A 707 5.80 -3.62 -39.18
CA ALA A 707 6.98 -3.37 -40.00
C ALA A 707 8.23 -2.99 -39.17
N LYS A 708 9.39 -3.54 -39.56
CA LYS A 708 10.72 -3.18 -39.04
C LYS A 708 11.32 -2.03 -39.85
N VAL A 709 11.77 -0.99 -39.17
CA VAL A 709 12.28 0.28 -39.73
C VAL A 709 13.64 0.61 -39.10
N PRO A 710 14.73 0.75 -39.89
CA PRO A 710 16.02 1.20 -39.36
C PRO A 710 15.95 2.65 -38.89
N LEU A 711 16.44 2.95 -37.69
CA LEU A 711 16.44 4.31 -37.11
C LEU A 711 17.67 5.15 -37.50
N GLY A 712 18.72 4.48 -37.96
CA GLY A 712 20.02 5.07 -38.27
C GLY A 712 20.83 5.45 -37.02
N GLY A 713 22.14 5.18 -37.08
CA GLY A 713 23.05 5.38 -35.97
C GLY A 713 23.12 4.17 -35.03
N ASN A 714 24.12 4.22 -34.13
CA ASN A 714 24.36 3.20 -33.12
C ASN A 714 23.97 3.72 -31.74
N ALA A 715 23.66 2.82 -30.83
CA ALA A 715 23.62 3.12 -29.40
C ALA A 715 24.25 1.99 -28.59
N SER A 716 24.91 2.34 -27.49
CA SER A 716 25.38 1.41 -26.46
C SER A 716 24.36 1.18 -25.35
N ASP A 717 23.24 1.90 -25.33
CA ASP A 717 22.02 1.60 -24.57
C ASP A 717 20.82 2.42 -25.09
N VAL A 718 19.57 2.00 -24.80
CA VAL A 718 18.32 2.68 -25.17
C VAL A 718 17.23 2.53 -24.12
N ALA A 719 16.39 3.56 -23.99
CA ALA A 719 15.11 3.51 -23.27
C ALA A 719 14.01 4.23 -24.06
N LEU A 720 12.76 3.75 -23.98
CA LEU A 720 11.63 4.22 -24.77
C LEU A 720 10.41 4.49 -23.88
N ALA A 721 9.86 5.70 -23.98
CA ALA A 721 8.58 6.06 -23.37
C ALA A 721 7.59 6.55 -24.44
N VAL A 722 6.29 6.49 -24.13
CA VAL A 722 5.22 7.07 -24.96
C VAL A 722 4.51 8.17 -24.18
N ALA A 723 4.32 9.32 -24.83
CA ALA A 723 3.58 10.45 -24.30
C ALA A 723 2.05 10.24 -24.46
N PRO A 724 1.21 10.95 -23.69
CA PRO A 724 -0.25 10.80 -23.78
C PRO A 724 -0.85 11.10 -25.17
N ASP A 725 -0.19 11.95 -25.96
CA ASP A 725 -0.55 12.30 -27.34
C ASP A 725 -0.10 11.25 -28.39
N GLY A 726 0.61 10.20 -27.95
CA GLY A 726 1.16 9.14 -28.80
C GLY A 726 2.56 9.42 -29.36
N ALA A 727 3.22 10.54 -29.01
CA ALA A 727 4.62 10.76 -29.39
C ALA A 727 5.55 9.77 -28.65
N LEU A 728 6.57 9.25 -29.33
CA LEU A 728 7.55 8.35 -28.70
C LEU A 728 8.81 9.12 -28.32
N HIS A 729 9.28 8.92 -27.11
CA HIS A 729 10.46 9.58 -26.55
C HIS A 729 11.54 8.52 -26.33
N LEU A 730 12.58 8.55 -27.17
CA LEU A 730 13.70 7.61 -27.13
C LEU A 730 14.91 8.29 -26.50
N ALA A 731 15.32 7.84 -25.31
CA ALA A 731 16.66 8.10 -24.80
C ALA A 731 17.63 7.05 -25.37
N LEU A 732 18.85 7.47 -25.70
CA LEU A 732 19.89 6.57 -26.20
C LEU A 732 21.28 7.04 -25.77
N ARG A 733 22.13 6.09 -25.39
CA ARG A 733 23.54 6.33 -25.08
C ARG A 733 24.39 6.06 -26.32
N ASP A 734 25.26 7.00 -26.66
CA ASP A 734 26.25 6.86 -27.73
C ASP A 734 27.64 7.16 -27.16
N GLY A 735 28.36 6.10 -26.81
CA GLY A 735 29.60 6.19 -26.02
C GLY A 735 29.33 6.79 -24.64
N THR A 736 29.89 7.97 -24.38
CA THR A 736 29.71 8.77 -23.15
C THR A 736 28.68 9.90 -23.30
N THR A 737 27.94 9.95 -24.42
CA THR A 737 26.92 10.99 -24.66
C THR A 737 25.52 10.41 -24.51
N VAL A 738 24.68 11.03 -23.68
CA VAL A 738 23.25 10.72 -23.61
C VAL A 738 22.49 11.64 -24.56
N LYS A 739 21.63 11.04 -25.40
CA LYS A 739 20.90 11.71 -26.47
C LYS A 739 19.41 11.38 -26.39
N HIS A 740 18.57 12.26 -26.92
CA HIS A 740 17.13 12.08 -26.98
C HIS A 740 16.59 12.33 -28.40
N ARG A 741 15.63 11.52 -28.83
CA ARG A 741 14.87 11.66 -30.09
C ARG A 741 13.37 11.56 -29.80
N VAL A 742 12.57 12.28 -30.58
CA VAL A 742 11.10 12.17 -30.59
C VAL A 742 10.63 11.53 -31.89
N PHE A 743 9.65 10.63 -31.83
CA PHE A 743 8.83 10.21 -32.98
C PHE A 743 7.49 10.93 -32.92
N ALA A 744 7.19 11.74 -33.93
CA ALA A 744 5.92 12.44 -34.07
C ALA A 744 5.57 12.59 -35.55
N GLY A 745 4.27 12.58 -35.88
CA GLY A 745 3.81 12.72 -37.27
C GLY A 745 4.32 11.65 -38.25
N GLY A 746 4.74 10.48 -37.74
CA GLY A 746 5.28 9.38 -38.54
C GLY A 746 6.77 9.46 -38.86
N ALA A 747 7.53 10.40 -38.27
CA ALA A 747 8.97 10.53 -38.48
C ALA A 747 9.76 10.74 -37.18
N TRP A 748 11.02 10.29 -37.16
CA TRP A 748 11.94 10.50 -36.05
C TRP A 748 12.72 11.81 -36.21
N ALA A 749 12.68 12.66 -35.19
CA ALA A 749 13.46 13.88 -35.11
C ALA A 749 14.98 13.62 -35.06
N THR A 750 15.75 14.68 -35.34
CA THR A 750 17.19 14.73 -35.10
C THR A 750 17.47 14.59 -33.60
N ALA A 751 18.51 13.83 -33.24
CA ALA A 751 18.89 13.64 -31.85
C ALA A 751 19.42 14.93 -31.21
N THR A 752 18.89 15.27 -30.03
CA THR A 752 19.44 16.32 -29.15
C THR A 752 20.36 15.69 -28.12
N THR A 753 21.36 16.43 -27.64
CA THR A 753 22.20 15.98 -26.52
C THR A 753 21.51 16.35 -25.21
N VAL A 754 21.35 15.36 -24.34
CA VAL A 754 20.78 15.50 -22.99
C VAL A 754 21.87 15.82 -21.97
N GLY A 755 23.02 15.13 -22.09
CA GLY A 755 24.13 15.27 -21.16
C GLY A 755 25.26 14.28 -21.45
N THR A 756 26.21 14.19 -20.52
CA THR A 756 27.35 13.27 -20.57
C THR A 756 27.30 12.27 -19.43
N THR A 757 27.70 11.04 -19.71
CA THR A 757 27.72 9.90 -18.80
C THR A 757 29.10 9.24 -18.81
N ASP A 758 29.39 8.40 -17.81
CA ASP A 758 30.59 7.57 -17.80
C ASP A 758 30.42 6.31 -18.71
N ALA A 759 31.49 5.51 -18.81
CA ALA A 759 31.42 4.24 -19.52
C ALA A 759 30.84 3.16 -18.61
N GLY A 760 29.71 2.56 -19.00
CA GLY A 760 29.00 1.52 -18.24
C GLY A 760 27.51 1.84 -18.11
N SER A 761 27.17 3.05 -17.66
CA SER A 761 25.81 3.60 -17.43
C SER A 761 24.68 3.09 -18.32
N ASP A 762 23.58 2.69 -17.70
CA ASP A 762 22.28 2.58 -18.37
C ASP A 762 21.63 3.97 -18.54
N VAL A 763 20.60 4.05 -19.39
CA VAL A 763 19.73 5.23 -19.56
C VAL A 763 18.27 4.82 -19.37
N ALA A 764 17.46 5.71 -18.80
CA ALA A 764 16.02 5.54 -18.70
C ALA A 764 15.29 6.81 -19.16
N VAL A 765 14.05 6.67 -19.61
CA VAL A 765 13.19 7.79 -20.01
C VAL A 765 11.76 7.58 -19.52
N ALA A 766 11.14 8.65 -19.08
CA ALA A 766 9.74 8.72 -18.71
C ALA A 766 9.13 10.01 -19.31
N VAL A 767 7.81 10.08 -19.39
CA VAL A 767 7.08 11.28 -19.80
C VAL A 767 5.99 11.55 -18.77
N ASP A 768 5.87 12.79 -18.29
CA ASP A 768 4.77 13.16 -17.39
C ASP A 768 3.43 13.27 -18.15
N PRO A 769 2.27 13.29 -17.46
CA PRO A 769 0.98 13.48 -18.13
C PRO A 769 0.81 14.81 -18.89
N GLY A 770 1.74 15.76 -18.75
CA GLY A 770 1.83 16.98 -19.56
C GLY A 770 2.61 16.81 -20.87
N GLY A 771 3.14 15.61 -21.15
CA GLY A 771 3.95 15.33 -22.34
C GLY A 771 5.42 15.72 -22.22
N VAL A 772 5.91 16.07 -21.03
CA VAL A 772 7.31 16.50 -20.84
C VAL A 772 8.20 15.28 -20.57
N PRO A 773 9.28 15.07 -21.34
CA PRO A 773 10.21 13.96 -21.10
C PRO A 773 11.20 14.25 -19.98
N TYR A 774 11.53 13.19 -19.24
CA TYR A 774 12.59 13.15 -18.24
C TYR A 774 13.53 12.01 -18.62
N VAL A 775 14.84 12.25 -18.61
CA VAL A 775 15.85 11.27 -18.99
C VAL A 775 16.83 11.08 -17.83
N ALA A 776 16.92 9.87 -17.30
CA ALA A 776 17.84 9.48 -16.24
C ALA A 776 19.05 8.73 -16.79
N PHE A 777 20.22 8.94 -16.17
CA PHE A 777 21.47 8.26 -16.50
C PHE A 777 22.47 8.36 -15.34
N ARG A 778 23.50 7.51 -15.36
CA ARG A 778 24.61 7.58 -14.41
C ARG A 778 25.54 8.74 -14.77
N ALA A 779 25.80 9.63 -13.82
CA ALA A 779 26.71 10.78 -13.98
C ALA A 779 28.14 10.44 -13.52
N SER A 780 28.26 9.57 -12.52
CA SER A 780 29.50 8.93 -12.05
C SER A 780 29.15 7.59 -11.42
N VAL A 781 30.15 6.74 -11.16
CA VAL A 781 29.99 5.38 -10.57
C VAL A 781 28.97 5.29 -9.42
N ASP A 782 28.84 6.35 -8.63
CA ASP A 782 28.01 6.49 -7.43
C ASP A 782 26.74 7.34 -7.62
N LYS A 783 26.51 7.99 -8.78
CA LYS A 783 25.46 9.03 -8.94
C LYS A 783 24.57 8.84 -10.14
N VAL A 784 23.26 8.97 -9.91
CA VAL A 784 22.23 9.10 -10.95
C VAL A 784 21.85 10.57 -11.11
N LYS A 785 21.70 11.01 -12.36
CA LYS A 785 21.21 12.34 -12.75
C LYS A 785 19.95 12.19 -13.59
N VAL A 786 18.99 13.09 -13.40
CA VAL A 786 17.78 13.19 -14.22
C VAL A 786 17.66 14.59 -14.81
N MET A 787 17.49 14.62 -16.13
CA MET A 787 17.34 15.84 -16.92
C MET A 787 15.90 15.93 -17.45
N ARG A 788 15.23 17.06 -17.22
CA ARG A 788 13.90 17.39 -17.74
C ARG A 788 14.02 18.13 -19.07
N GLY A 789 13.23 17.72 -20.05
CA GLY A 789 13.15 18.38 -21.35
C GLY A 789 12.35 19.69 -21.28
N GLY A 790 12.73 20.67 -22.10
CA GLY A 790 12.00 21.92 -22.27
C GLY A 790 12.00 22.37 -23.74
N ALA A 791 11.48 23.57 -23.99
CA ALA A 791 11.40 24.18 -25.32
C ALA A 791 12.78 24.60 -25.87
N GLY A 792 13.61 23.62 -26.23
CA GLY A 792 14.94 23.80 -26.84
C GLY A 792 16.14 23.58 -25.92
N ALA A 793 15.94 23.19 -24.64
CA ALA A 793 16.99 22.93 -23.67
C ALA A 793 16.64 21.78 -22.72
N TRP A 794 17.67 21.21 -22.08
CA TRP A 794 17.54 20.22 -21.01
C TRP A 794 17.96 20.87 -19.68
N ALA A 795 17.13 20.72 -18.65
CA ALA A 795 17.39 21.23 -17.30
C ALA A 795 17.68 20.07 -16.35
N GLU A 796 18.67 20.21 -15.48
CA GLU A 796 18.91 19.26 -14.41
C GLU A 796 17.85 19.41 -13.31
N VAL A 797 17.19 18.32 -12.94
CA VAL A 797 16.13 18.32 -11.91
C VAL A 797 16.41 17.37 -10.75
N VAL A 798 17.28 16.37 -10.94
CA VAL A 798 17.75 15.50 -9.86
C VAL A 798 19.22 15.15 -10.11
N THR A 799 20.06 15.26 -9.09
CA THR A 799 21.32 14.50 -8.97
C THR A 799 21.33 13.88 -7.58
N ARG A 800 21.43 12.55 -7.49
CA ARG A 800 21.44 11.81 -6.21
C ARG A 800 22.59 10.81 -6.21
N THR A 801 23.35 10.79 -5.11
CA THR A 801 24.30 9.72 -4.81
C THR A 801 23.51 8.50 -4.34
N VAL A 802 23.80 7.33 -4.91
CA VAL A 802 23.31 6.04 -4.43
C VAL A 802 24.31 5.57 -3.37
N THR A 803 23.83 5.22 -2.18
CA THR A 803 24.66 4.73 -1.08
C THR A 803 24.30 3.29 -0.72
N ASP A 804 25.16 2.60 0.05
CA ASP A 804 24.77 1.34 0.67
C ASP A 804 25.32 1.24 2.11
N PRO A 805 24.72 0.42 3.00
CA PRO A 805 25.12 0.35 4.40
C PRO A 805 26.57 -0.12 4.66
N ALA A 806 27.23 -0.76 3.69
CA ALA A 806 28.63 -1.17 3.78
C ALA A 806 29.58 -0.24 3.01
N ASN A 807 29.06 0.70 2.21
CA ASN A 807 29.81 1.59 1.31
C ASN A 807 30.79 0.83 0.38
N THR A 808 30.29 -0.25 -0.25
CA THR A 808 31.02 -1.10 -1.21
C THR A 808 30.55 -0.96 -2.66
N ILE A 809 29.59 -0.07 -2.96
CA ILE A 809 29.18 0.25 -4.34
C ILE A 809 30.41 0.53 -5.20
N SER A 810 30.60 -0.34 -6.20
CA SER A 810 31.66 -0.22 -7.20
C SER A 810 31.14 0.49 -8.44
N GLU A 811 29.88 0.25 -8.80
CA GLU A 811 29.11 1.06 -9.76
C GLU A 811 27.59 0.90 -9.58
N VAL A 812 26.83 1.93 -9.94
CA VAL A 812 25.37 1.90 -10.11
C VAL A 812 25.04 1.33 -11.49
N GLN A 813 24.12 0.38 -11.58
CA GLN A 813 23.61 -0.17 -12.85
C GLN A 813 22.11 -0.47 -12.67
N GLY A 814 21.37 -0.69 -13.76
CA GLY A 814 19.92 -0.86 -13.71
C GLY A 814 19.27 0.42 -13.20
N ILE A 815 19.14 1.41 -14.08
CA ILE A 815 18.44 2.67 -13.79
C ILE A 815 17.05 2.58 -14.39
N GLY A 816 16.03 2.75 -13.56
CA GLY A 816 14.63 2.78 -13.96
C GLY A 816 14.01 4.11 -13.55
N LEU A 817 13.11 4.64 -14.37
CA LEU A 817 12.54 5.97 -14.19
C LEU A 817 11.03 5.94 -14.39
N ALA A 818 10.30 6.48 -13.42
CA ALA A 818 8.90 6.85 -13.58
C ALA A 818 8.70 8.29 -13.07
N VAL A 819 7.62 8.93 -13.53
CA VAL A 819 7.21 10.27 -13.09
C VAL A 819 5.71 10.24 -12.83
N ASP A 820 5.27 10.77 -11.69
CA ASP A 820 3.85 10.77 -11.33
C ASP A 820 3.08 11.96 -11.94
N ALA A 821 1.78 12.02 -11.66
CA ALA A 821 0.90 13.07 -12.19
C ALA A 821 1.15 14.48 -11.62
N LYS A 822 2.01 14.63 -10.60
CA LYS A 822 2.48 15.92 -10.08
C LYS A 822 3.84 16.32 -10.65
N GLY A 823 4.53 15.41 -11.32
CA GLY A 823 5.90 15.59 -11.77
C GLY A 823 6.96 15.13 -10.76
N VAL A 824 6.58 14.37 -9.72
CA VAL A 824 7.57 13.78 -8.80
C VAL A 824 8.36 12.72 -9.56
N VAL A 825 9.68 12.88 -9.59
CA VAL A 825 10.60 11.95 -10.24
C VAL A 825 10.84 10.76 -9.32
N GLN A 826 10.71 9.54 -9.83
CA GLN A 826 10.82 8.31 -9.07
C GLN A 826 11.86 7.40 -9.74
N ILE A 827 12.98 7.14 -9.06
CA ILE A 827 14.16 6.47 -9.63
C ILE A 827 14.36 5.13 -8.92
N GLY A 828 14.39 4.05 -9.70
CA GLY A 828 14.97 2.78 -9.26
C GLY A 828 16.44 2.72 -9.65
N ALA A 829 17.30 2.29 -8.73
CA ALA A 829 18.71 2.07 -8.99
C ALA A 829 19.19 0.74 -8.38
N GLY A 830 19.83 -0.08 -9.20
CA GLY A 830 20.64 -1.21 -8.74
C GLY A 830 22.04 -0.76 -8.33
N SER A 831 22.69 -1.53 -7.46
CA SER A 831 24.09 -1.28 -7.08
C SER A 831 24.92 -2.56 -7.16
N TYR A 832 26.04 -2.48 -7.88
CA TYR A 832 26.96 -3.58 -8.13
C TYR A 832 28.21 -3.49 -7.24
N ASP A 833 28.57 -4.60 -6.62
CA ASP A 833 29.78 -4.77 -5.82
C ASP A 833 30.77 -5.66 -6.61
N ALA A 834 31.88 -5.05 -7.05
CA ALA A 834 32.91 -5.73 -7.83
C ALA A 834 33.81 -6.63 -6.98
N SER A 835 33.86 -6.43 -5.65
CA SER A 835 34.60 -7.30 -4.72
C SER A 835 33.86 -8.63 -4.49
N LEU A 836 32.53 -8.59 -4.60
CA LEU A 836 31.63 -9.76 -4.49
C LEU A 836 31.02 -10.18 -5.84
N ALA A 837 31.51 -9.61 -6.94
CA ALA A 837 31.13 -9.89 -8.33
C ALA A 837 29.61 -9.98 -8.61
N GLY A 838 28.80 -9.11 -8.01
CA GLY A 838 27.34 -9.18 -8.15
C GLY A 838 26.57 -7.95 -7.72
N TRP A 839 25.33 -7.86 -8.20
CA TRP A 839 24.31 -6.88 -7.81
C TRP A 839 23.86 -7.15 -6.38
N ARG A 840 23.92 -6.17 -5.47
CA ARG A 840 23.64 -6.40 -4.03
C ARG A 840 22.44 -5.63 -3.48
N TYR A 841 22.12 -4.48 -4.05
CA TYR A 841 21.10 -3.59 -3.51
C TYR A 841 20.10 -3.15 -4.58
N ALA A 842 18.82 -3.13 -4.20
CA ALA A 842 17.74 -2.45 -4.91
C ALA A 842 17.35 -1.22 -4.10
N SER A 843 17.58 -0.04 -4.68
CA SER A 843 17.40 1.25 -4.03
C SER A 843 16.34 2.07 -4.75
N PHE A 844 15.36 2.55 -4.00
CA PHE A 844 14.40 3.52 -4.51
C PHE A 844 14.78 4.92 -4.03
N LEU A 845 14.92 5.85 -4.96
CA LEU A 845 15.29 7.25 -4.73
C LEU A 845 14.17 8.13 -5.28
N THR A 846 13.54 8.92 -4.42
CA THR A 846 12.60 9.96 -4.88
C THR A 846 13.38 11.22 -5.22
N GLY A 847 13.16 11.76 -6.41
CA GLY A 847 13.50 13.14 -6.73
C GLY A 847 12.48 14.06 -6.06
N CYS A 848 12.81 14.52 -4.85
CA CYS A 848 12.01 15.52 -4.13
C CYS A 848 11.75 16.74 -5.03
N GLN A 849 10.49 17.17 -5.13
CA GLN A 849 10.11 18.28 -6.02
C GLN A 849 10.51 19.63 -5.45
N GLY A 850 11.78 19.99 -5.64
CA GLY A 850 12.17 21.39 -5.79
C GLY A 850 11.43 21.96 -7.01
N TYR A 851 10.37 22.72 -6.74
CA TYR A 851 9.48 23.40 -7.68
C TYR A 851 8.56 22.52 -8.55
N GLY A 852 7.26 22.83 -8.56
CA GLY A 852 6.36 22.26 -9.56
C GLY A 852 4.85 22.30 -9.31
N ASP A 853 4.31 23.03 -8.32
CA ASP A 853 2.85 23.06 -8.15
C ASP A 853 2.16 23.64 -9.40
N ALA A 854 1.26 22.85 -9.98
CA ALA A 854 0.71 23.06 -11.33
C ALA A 854 -0.49 24.03 -11.35
N THR A 855 -0.49 25.03 -10.47
CA THR A 855 -1.63 25.94 -10.25
C THR A 855 -1.49 27.31 -10.92
N THR A 856 -0.30 27.70 -11.40
CA THR A 856 -0.06 29.02 -12.05
C THR A 856 0.69 28.96 -13.37
N CYS A 857 0.30 28.03 -14.27
CA CYS A 857 0.77 28.11 -15.66
C CYS A 857 0.28 29.41 -16.32
N THR A 858 1.19 30.37 -16.45
CA THR A 858 0.88 31.73 -16.91
C THR A 858 0.84 31.78 -18.45
N PRO A 859 -0.30 32.06 -19.08
CA PRO A 859 -0.49 31.86 -20.53
C PRO A 859 0.30 32.87 -21.36
N SER A 860 1.32 32.40 -22.08
CA SER A 860 2.24 33.26 -22.84
C SER A 860 1.73 33.56 -24.26
N CYS A 861 1.01 34.67 -24.36
CA CYS A 861 0.41 35.18 -25.60
C CYS A 861 1.03 36.48 -26.12
N ALA A 862 2.10 36.99 -25.48
CA ALA A 862 2.81 38.17 -25.95
C ALA A 862 3.37 37.97 -27.37
N GLY A 863 2.83 38.71 -28.34
CA GLY A 863 3.23 38.62 -29.76
C GLY A 863 2.49 37.56 -30.59
N LYS A 864 1.63 36.73 -29.99
CA LYS A 864 0.79 35.75 -30.70
C LYS A 864 -0.60 36.33 -31.03
N GLN A 865 -1.19 35.83 -32.12
CA GLN A 865 -2.56 36.13 -32.59
C GLN A 865 -3.45 34.88 -32.60
N CYS A 866 -2.86 33.70 -32.81
CA CYS A 866 -3.52 32.41 -32.62
C CYS A 866 -2.48 31.32 -32.25
N GLY A 867 -2.94 30.10 -31.94
CA GLY A 867 -2.10 28.99 -31.47
C GLY A 867 -1.93 28.95 -29.94
N ASP A 868 -1.16 27.98 -29.46
CA ASP A 868 -1.20 27.56 -28.05
C ASP A 868 -0.52 28.54 -27.10
N ASN A 869 -1.06 28.66 -25.88
CA ASN A 869 -0.57 29.56 -24.83
C ASN A 869 0.51 28.94 -23.92
N GLY A 870 0.84 27.66 -24.12
CA GLY A 870 1.79 26.89 -23.31
C GLY A 870 1.19 26.23 -22.06
N CYS A 871 -0.11 26.39 -21.84
CA CYS A 871 -0.83 26.06 -20.59
C CYS A 871 -2.20 25.40 -20.86
N GLY A 872 -2.30 24.56 -21.90
CA GLY A 872 -3.55 23.86 -22.25
C GLY A 872 -4.66 24.74 -22.86
N GLY A 873 -4.39 26.02 -23.15
CA GLY A 873 -5.31 26.92 -23.85
C GLY A 873 -4.69 27.57 -25.09
N THR A 874 -5.43 28.47 -25.74
CA THR A 874 -4.98 29.17 -26.96
C THR A 874 -4.94 30.69 -26.77
N CYS A 875 -4.09 31.35 -27.56
CA CYS A 875 -3.92 32.80 -27.59
C CYS A 875 -4.87 33.51 -28.57
N GLY A 876 -5.89 32.80 -29.08
CA GLY A 876 -6.83 33.29 -30.08
C GLY A 876 -7.02 32.31 -31.23
N THR A 877 -8.03 32.57 -32.05
CA THR A 877 -8.31 31.82 -33.28
C THR A 877 -8.20 32.74 -34.49
N CYS A 878 -7.48 32.27 -35.51
CA CYS A 878 -7.30 33.01 -36.76
C CYS A 878 -8.64 33.04 -37.51
N SER A 879 -9.13 34.22 -37.93
CA SER A 879 -10.45 34.36 -38.55
C SER A 879 -10.39 34.48 -40.08
N GLY A 880 -11.42 33.98 -40.76
CA GLY A 880 -11.48 33.92 -42.22
C GLY A 880 -10.60 32.82 -42.82
N THR A 881 -9.96 33.09 -43.96
CA THR A 881 -9.10 32.14 -44.71
C THR A 881 -7.63 32.17 -44.26
N THR A 882 -7.40 32.43 -42.97
CA THR A 882 -6.06 32.50 -42.36
C THR A 882 -5.81 31.30 -41.45
N SER A 883 -4.59 30.79 -41.45
CA SER A 883 -4.14 29.70 -40.58
C SER A 883 -3.02 30.16 -39.66
N CYS A 884 -2.83 29.50 -38.53
CA CYS A 884 -1.76 29.80 -37.59
C CYS A 884 -0.41 29.32 -38.16
N ASN A 885 0.61 30.18 -38.18
CA ASN A 885 1.99 29.75 -38.44
C ASN A 885 2.71 29.36 -37.13
N ALA A 886 3.89 28.75 -37.23
CA ALA A 886 4.70 28.35 -36.07
C ALA A 886 5.20 29.53 -35.19
N ALA A 887 5.01 30.78 -35.61
CA ALA A 887 5.26 31.98 -34.81
C ALA A 887 3.99 32.54 -34.13
N GLY A 888 2.86 31.82 -34.21
CA GLY A 888 1.58 32.22 -33.62
C GLY A 888 0.82 33.31 -34.38
N GLN A 889 1.12 33.54 -35.66
CA GLN A 889 0.54 34.62 -36.46
C GLN A 889 -0.50 34.12 -37.47
N CYS A 890 -1.54 34.93 -37.71
CA CYS A 890 -2.56 34.66 -38.72
C CYS A 890 -2.00 34.90 -40.14
N VAL A 891 -1.73 33.83 -40.90
CA VAL A 891 -1.24 33.95 -42.29
C VAL A 891 -2.28 33.49 -43.30
N GLY A 892 -2.51 34.28 -44.35
CA GLY A 892 -3.45 33.96 -45.43
C GLY A 892 -2.85 33.01 -46.45
N GLY A 893 -3.57 31.94 -46.79
CA GLY A 893 -3.12 30.98 -47.82
C GLY A 893 -3.92 29.69 -47.92
N CYS A 894 -4.72 29.33 -46.91
CA CYS A 894 -5.49 28.09 -46.95
C CYS A 894 -6.71 28.22 -47.88
N THR A 895 -6.80 27.37 -48.90
CA THR A 895 -7.90 27.32 -49.87
C THR A 895 -8.84 26.17 -49.51
N PRO A 896 -10.04 26.44 -48.96
CA PRO A 896 -10.92 25.39 -48.43
C PRO A 896 -11.48 24.50 -49.54
N SER A 897 -11.35 23.18 -49.39
CA SER A 897 -11.75 22.19 -50.40
C SER A 897 -13.02 21.46 -50.00
N CYS A 898 -14.15 21.94 -50.53
CA CYS A 898 -15.48 21.35 -50.35
C CYS A 898 -16.04 20.71 -51.64
N ALA A 899 -15.24 20.58 -52.70
CA ALA A 899 -15.67 19.96 -53.94
C ALA A 899 -15.98 18.46 -53.71
N GLY A 900 -17.26 18.11 -53.73
CA GLY A 900 -17.75 16.74 -53.51
C GLY A 900 -18.15 16.40 -52.07
N LYS A 901 -17.95 17.31 -51.10
CA LYS A 901 -18.39 17.14 -49.71
C LYS A 901 -19.74 17.83 -49.46
N GLN A 902 -20.60 17.18 -48.69
CA GLN A 902 -21.83 17.73 -48.09
C GLN A 902 -21.61 18.17 -46.63
N CYS A 903 -20.59 17.62 -45.97
CA CYS A 903 -20.30 17.81 -44.55
C CYS A 903 -18.82 17.53 -44.22
N GLY A 904 -18.44 17.79 -42.97
CA GLY A 904 -17.08 17.55 -42.48
C GLY A 904 -16.07 18.61 -42.93
N ASP A 905 -14.80 18.45 -42.55
CA ASP A 905 -13.83 19.55 -42.61
C ASP A 905 -13.39 19.94 -44.03
N ASN A 906 -13.18 21.25 -44.21
CA ASN A 906 -12.75 21.87 -45.46
C ASN A 906 -11.22 21.94 -45.64
N GLY A 907 -10.46 21.41 -44.67
CA GLY A 907 -8.98 21.43 -44.64
C GLY A 907 -8.37 22.73 -44.11
N CYS A 908 -9.18 23.72 -43.71
CA CYS A 908 -8.76 25.07 -43.32
C CYS A 908 -9.43 25.56 -42.01
N GLY A 909 -9.75 24.66 -41.08
CA GLY A 909 -10.35 25.02 -39.79
C GLY A 909 -11.85 25.39 -39.83
N GLY A 910 -12.56 25.05 -40.92
CA GLY A 910 -14.01 25.14 -41.00
C GLY A 910 -14.63 23.91 -41.66
N THR A 911 -15.96 23.83 -41.69
CA THR A 911 -16.69 22.69 -42.27
C THR A 911 -17.30 23.03 -43.64
N CYS A 912 -17.55 22.00 -44.43
CA CYS A 912 -18.21 22.07 -45.75
C CYS A 912 -19.74 22.03 -45.70
N GLY A 913 -20.31 21.98 -44.48
CA GLY A 913 -21.74 21.83 -44.24
C GLY A 913 -22.00 20.99 -42.99
N THR A 914 -23.26 20.96 -42.56
CA THR A 914 -23.76 20.14 -41.45
C THR A 914 -24.95 19.32 -41.92
N CYS A 915 -25.04 18.07 -41.45
CA CYS A 915 -26.14 17.17 -41.82
C CYS A 915 -27.39 17.51 -41.00
N THR A 916 -28.56 17.57 -41.65
CA THR A 916 -29.83 17.98 -41.01
C THR A 916 -30.80 16.81 -40.90
N GLY A 917 -31.16 16.45 -39.67
CA GLY A 917 -32.00 15.29 -39.36
C GLY A 917 -31.19 14.14 -38.74
N ALA A 918 -31.76 12.94 -38.68
CA ALA A 918 -31.09 11.73 -38.19
C ALA A 918 -30.08 11.20 -39.23
N THR A 919 -29.01 11.96 -39.47
CA THR A 919 -27.96 11.68 -40.46
C THR A 919 -26.60 12.11 -39.92
N THR A 920 -25.60 11.22 -39.94
CA THR A 920 -24.21 11.51 -39.57
C THR A 920 -23.35 11.76 -40.81
N CYS A 921 -22.20 12.43 -40.61
CA CYS A 921 -21.22 12.64 -41.68
C CYS A 921 -20.24 11.47 -41.75
N ASN A 922 -20.09 10.84 -42.91
CA ASN A 922 -19.11 9.78 -43.11
C ASN A 922 -17.70 10.33 -43.47
N PRO A 923 -16.62 9.52 -43.40
CA PRO A 923 -15.26 9.99 -43.73
C PRO A 923 -15.08 10.51 -45.16
N SER A 924 -15.96 10.14 -46.09
CA SER A 924 -16.00 10.69 -47.46
C SER A 924 -16.68 12.06 -47.57
N GLY A 925 -17.15 12.62 -46.44
CA GLY A 925 -17.83 13.92 -46.39
C GLY A 925 -19.28 13.91 -46.87
N GLN A 926 -19.97 12.76 -46.82
CA GLN A 926 -21.38 12.63 -47.21
C GLN A 926 -22.28 12.44 -45.99
N CYS A 927 -23.49 13.00 -46.03
CA CYS A 927 -24.51 12.80 -45.02
C CYS A 927 -25.24 11.48 -45.26
N VAL A 928 -25.11 10.54 -44.33
CA VAL A 928 -25.75 9.20 -44.38
C VAL A 928 -26.70 9.03 -43.20
N ALA A 929 -27.77 8.26 -43.36
CA ALA A 929 -28.76 8.07 -42.30
C ALA A 929 -28.16 7.40 -41.06
N SER A 930 -28.44 7.95 -39.88
CA SER A 930 -28.12 7.32 -38.60
C SER A 930 -28.94 6.04 -38.48
N ALA A 931 -28.27 4.88 -38.46
CA ALA A 931 -28.92 3.58 -38.36
C ALA A 931 -29.46 3.33 -36.95
N GLY A 932 -30.62 3.92 -36.64
CA GLY A 932 -31.29 3.83 -35.36
C GLY A 932 -32.79 3.55 -35.50
N GLN A 933 -33.13 2.31 -35.88
CA GLN A 933 -34.45 1.72 -35.60
C GLN A 933 -34.29 0.25 -35.20
N CYS A 934 -35.15 -0.22 -34.31
CA CYS A 934 -35.05 -1.51 -33.64
C CYS A 934 -35.51 -2.69 -34.50
N GLY A 935 -34.96 -3.88 -34.24
CA GLY A 935 -35.45 -5.16 -34.75
C GLY A 935 -34.47 -5.88 -35.68
N GLY A 936 -33.74 -6.85 -35.13
CA GLY A 936 -32.85 -7.75 -35.88
C GLY A 936 -32.11 -8.70 -34.93
N ASP A 937 -32.14 -9.99 -35.21
CA ASP A 937 -31.86 -11.08 -34.27
C ASP A 937 -30.35 -11.37 -34.08
N SER A 938 -29.52 -10.32 -34.11
CA SER A 938 -28.05 -10.44 -34.22
C SER A 938 -27.26 -9.38 -33.46
N LEU A 939 -27.89 -8.68 -32.51
CA LEU A 939 -27.30 -7.56 -31.79
C LEU A 939 -27.29 -7.85 -30.28
N ASN A 940 -26.08 -8.01 -29.73
CA ASN A 940 -25.83 -8.34 -28.33
C ASN A 940 -25.97 -7.11 -27.41
N THR A 941 -27.14 -6.44 -27.45
CA THR A 941 -27.38 -5.15 -26.77
C THR A 941 -28.83 -4.95 -26.31
N CYS A 942 -29.02 -4.34 -25.15
CA CYS A 942 -30.28 -3.96 -24.53
C CYS A 942 -30.75 -2.54 -24.81
N LEU A 943 -30.06 -1.78 -25.66
CA LEU A 943 -30.46 -0.44 -26.06
C LEU A 943 -31.87 -0.45 -26.67
N GLY A 944 -32.85 0.10 -25.93
CA GLY A 944 -34.27 0.09 -26.31
C GLY A 944 -35.01 -1.23 -26.12
N ARG A 945 -34.44 -2.22 -25.41
CA ARG A 945 -35.07 -3.53 -25.09
C ARG A 945 -35.19 -3.83 -23.58
N CYS A 946 -34.79 -2.90 -22.70
CA CYS A 946 -34.82 -3.07 -21.24
C CYS A 946 -36.18 -3.59 -20.72
N GLY A 947 -36.15 -4.68 -19.95
CA GLY A 947 -37.34 -5.32 -19.36
C GLY A 947 -38.16 -6.19 -20.32
N LEU A 948 -37.67 -6.49 -21.52
CA LEU A 948 -38.35 -7.36 -22.49
C LEU A 948 -37.62 -8.70 -22.67
N PHE A 949 -38.35 -9.79 -22.43
CA PHE A 949 -37.95 -11.17 -22.66
C PHE A 949 -38.46 -11.70 -24.01
N ASN A 950 -37.65 -12.44 -24.75
CA ASN A 950 -38.08 -13.19 -25.95
C ASN A 950 -37.11 -14.34 -26.29
N GLU A 951 -37.61 -15.57 -26.29
CA GLU A 951 -36.88 -16.82 -26.60
C GLU A 951 -36.19 -16.83 -27.98
N ALA A 952 -36.59 -15.95 -28.91
CA ALA A 952 -35.99 -15.84 -30.24
C ALA A 952 -34.71 -14.98 -30.31
N TRP A 953 -34.28 -14.35 -29.21
CA TRP A 953 -33.13 -13.45 -29.18
C TRP A 953 -31.85 -14.10 -28.65
N THR A 954 -30.70 -13.69 -29.18
CA THR A 954 -29.36 -14.21 -28.81
C THR A 954 -28.90 -13.79 -27.41
N CYS A 955 -29.60 -12.86 -26.77
CA CYS A 955 -29.41 -12.43 -25.39
C CYS A 955 -30.67 -11.68 -24.90
N GLN A 956 -30.94 -11.76 -23.59
CA GLN A 956 -32.10 -11.19 -22.92
C GLN A 956 -31.77 -9.88 -22.18
N CYS A 957 -32.82 -9.10 -21.90
CA CYS A 957 -32.73 -7.74 -21.38
C CYS A 957 -33.65 -7.46 -20.18
N ASP A 958 -34.23 -8.50 -19.60
CA ASP A 958 -34.97 -8.48 -18.34
C ASP A 958 -34.11 -9.03 -17.19
N ALA A 959 -34.61 -8.92 -15.95
CA ALA A 959 -33.85 -9.29 -14.76
C ALA A 959 -33.64 -10.82 -14.57
N GLN A 960 -34.35 -11.68 -15.31
CA GLN A 960 -34.21 -13.13 -15.17
C GLN A 960 -33.01 -13.69 -15.96
N CYS A 961 -32.46 -12.91 -16.91
CA CYS A 961 -31.27 -13.31 -17.68
C CYS A 961 -30.06 -13.68 -16.81
N ALA A 962 -29.98 -13.10 -15.60
CA ALA A 962 -28.87 -13.31 -14.67
C ALA A 962 -28.88 -14.72 -14.03
N THR A 963 -30.04 -15.39 -13.97
CA THR A 963 -30.14 -16.78 -13.52
C THR A 963 -30.16 -17.80 -14.67
N THR A 964 -30.41 -17.36 -15.91
CA THR A 964 -30.29 -18.21 -17.13
C THR A 964 -28.94 -18.09 -17.85
N GLY A 965 -28.14 -17.07 -17.55
CA GLY A 965 -26.78 -16.88 -18.09
C GLY A 965 -26.70 -16.22 -19.47
N ASP A 966 -27.81 -15.65 -19.97
CA ASP A 966 -27.97 -15.13 -21.32
C ASP A 966 -28.22 -13.62 -21.40
N CYS A 967 -27.80 -12.85 -20.39
CA CYS A 967 -27.85 -11.38 -20.42
C CYS A 967 -27.02 -10.76 -21.56
N CYS A 968 -27.53 -9.71 -22.21
CA CYS A 968 -26.68 -8.89 -23.06
C CYS A 968 -25.65 -8.08 -22.21
N PRO A 969 -24.37 -7.94 -22.64
CA PRO A 969 -23.31 -7.31 -21.84
C PRO A 969 -23.56 -5.85 -21.41
N ASP A 970 -24.41 -5.11 -22.11
CA ASP A 970 -24.72 -3.71 -21.84
C ASP A 970 -25.98 -3.52 -20.97
N LEU A 971 -26.61 -4.59 -20.47
CA LEU A 971 -27.78 -4.50 -19.59
C LEU A 971 -27.49 -3.58 -18.38
N GLY A 972 -26.32 -3.74 -17.77
CA GLY A 972 -25.83 -2.92 -16.66
C GLY A 972 -25.42 -1.48 -17.02
N THR A 973 -25.54 -1.06 -18.29
CA THR A 973 -25.16 0.28 -18.77
C THR A 973 -26.31 1.00 -19.48
N CYS A 974 -27.02 0.29 -20.38
CA CYS A 974 -28.15 0.80 -21.14
C CYS A 974 -29.45 0.86 -20.33
N CYS A 975 -29.62 0.00 -19.32
CA CYS A 975 -30.85 -0.08 -18.51
C CYS A 975 -30.69 0.48 -17.09
N THR A 976 -29.50 0.96 -16.74
CA THR A 976 -29.17 1.63 -15.45
C THR A 976 -29.07 3.16 -15.59
N ALA A 977 -28.91 3.67 -16.82
CA ALA A 977 -28.83 5.12 -17.08
C ALA A 977 -30.17 5.83 -16.86
N THR A 978 -30.16 6.89 -16.05
CA THR A 978 -31.33 7.53 -15.41
C THR A 978 -32.21 8.38 -16.34
N THR A 979 -32.58 7.87 -17.52
CA THR A 979 -33.54 8.51 -18.45
C THR A 979 -34.71 7.62 -18.90
N CYS A 980 -34.98 6.54 -18.19
CA CYS A 980 -36.31 5.92 -18.09
C CYS A 980 -36.64 5.66 -16.62
N GLY A 981 -37.79 6.13 -16.15
CA GLY A 981 -38.07 6.22 -14.71
C GLY A 981 -38.72 4.96 -14.12
N ALA A 982 -37.96 4.23 -13.29
CA ALA A 982 -38.46 3.35 -12.23
C ALA A 982 -37.38 3.24 -11.12
N ALA A 983 -37.78 2.83 -9.90
CA ALA A 983 -36.95 2.91 -8.69
C ALA A 983 -35.61 2.15 -8.77
N GLY A 984 -34.55 2.74 -8.19
CA GLY A 984 -33.23 2.14 -7.98
C GLY A 984 -32.88 2.07 -6.49
N ASN A 985 -32.20 1.00 -6.07
CA ASN A 985 -32.19 0.51 -4.68
C ASN A 985 -31.11 1.13 -3.77
N SER A 986 -30.73 2.39 -4.03
CA SER A 986 -29.53 3.04 -3.44
C SER A 986 -29.72 4.53 -3.11
N SER A 987 -30.95 4.98 -2.90
CA SER A 987 -31.29 6.36 -2.55
C SER A 987 -32.52 6.46 -1.65
N CYS A 988 -32.43 7.27 -0.59
CA CYS A 988 -33.53 7.55 0.33
C CYS A 988 -34.51 8.62 -0.14
N ASN A 989 -34.31 9.20 -1.33
CA ASN A 989 -35.19 10.23 -1.87
C ASN A 989 -36.64 9.72 -2.01
N GLY A 990 -37.52 10.20 -1.14
CA GLY A 990 -38.92 9.77 -1.04
C GLY A 990 -39.17 8.47 -0.27
N GLN A 991 -38.17 7.93 0.45
CA GLN A 991 -38.24 6.65 1.18
C GLN A 991 -37.79 6.74 2.66
N CYS A 992 -37.62 7.95 3.20
CA CYS A 992 -37.25 8.21 4.59
C CYS A 992 -38.19 7.51 5.59
N GLY A 993 -37.63 6.89 6.63
CA GLY A 993 -38.38 6.22 7.70
C GLY A 993 -38.92 4.83 7.34
N ALA A 994 -38.46 4.21 6.25
CA ALA A 994 -38.92 2.89 5.82
C ALA A 994 -37.77 1.88 5.70
N PHE A 995 -37.80 0.83 6.52
CA PHE A 995 -36.91 -0.33 6.48
C PHE A 995 -37.34 -1.37 5.43
N SER A 996 -36.39 -2.05 4.78
CA SER A 996 -36.59 -3.38 4.20
C SER A 996 -35.30 -4.19 4.06
N ASP A 997 -35.41 -5.44 4.46
CA ASP A 997 -34.56 -6.61 4.23
C ASP A 997 -34.20 -6.93 2.76
N THR A 998 -34.88 -6.32 1.77
CA THR A 998 -34.64 -6.57 0.33
C THR A 998 -33.86 -5.45 -0.37
N ARG A 999 -33.32 -4.50 0.41
CA ARG A 999 -32.54 -3.38 -0.12
C ARG A 999 -31.03 -3.59 0.02
N ALA A 1000 -30.29 -2.91 -0.83
CA ALA A 1000 -28.83 -2.81 -0.69
C ALA A 1000 -28.42 -1.80 0.40
N CYS A 1001 -29.35 -0.95 0.84
CA CYS A 1001 -29.20 -0.03 1.96
C CYS A 1001 -30.58 0.47 2.46
N ASN A 1002 -30.65 0.94 3.71
CA ASN A 1002 -31.88 1.38 4.38
C ASN A 1002 -31.92 2.89 4.70
N CYS A 1003 -33.13 3.36 5.04
CA CYS A 1003 -33.51 4.78 5.01
C CYS A 1003 -34.31 5.24 6.24
N ASP A 1004 -34.39 4.40 7.26
CA ASP A 1004 -34.96 4.65 8.58
C ASP A 1004 -33.85 4.98 9.60
N THR A 1005 -34.21 5.13 10.88
CA THR A 1005 -33.28 5.52 11.95
C THR A 1005 -32.49 4.36 12.56
N GLU A 1006 -32.86 3.10 12.28
CA GLU A 1006 -32.22 1.90 12.86
C GLU A 1006 -31.06 1.41 11.97
N CYS A 1007 -30.97 1.85 10.71
CA CYS A 1007 -29.87 1.50 9.79
C CYS A 1007 -28.45 1.81 10.33
N ALA A 1008 -28.34 2.76 11.27
CA ALA A 1008 -27.07 3.13 11.88
C ALA A 1008 -26.53 2.04 12.82
N ASP A 1009 -27.40 1.25 13.44
CA ASP A 1009 -27.03 0.13 14.31
C ASP A 1009 -26.65 -1.13 13.50
N TYR A 1010 -27.06 -1.20 12.23
CA TYR A 1010 -26.80 -2.32 11.31
C TYR A 1010 -25.80 -2.02 10.19
N TYR A 1011 -25.24 -0.80 10.15
CA TYR A 1011 -24.25 -0.32 9.18
C TYR A 1011 -24.71 -0.35 7.70
N ASP A 1012 -26.04 -0.34 7.45
CA ASP A 1012 -26.63 -0.48 6.12
C ASP A 1012 -27.30 0.80 5.59
N CYS A 1013 -27.10 1.97 6.21
CA CYS A 1013 -27.70 3.23 5.75
C CYS A 1013 -27.30 3.62 4.31
N CYS A 1014 -28.25 4.12 3.51
CA CYS A 1014 -27.93 4.63 2.18
C CYS A 1014 -27.06 5.91 2.23
N PRO A 1015 -26.15 6.13 1.26
CA PRO A 1015 -25.22 7.27 1.30
C PRO A 1015 -25.86 8.66 1.31
N ASP A 1016 -27.14 8.76 0.93
CA ASP A 1016 -27.90 9.99 0.83
C ASP A 1016 -28.98 10.17 1.92
N ILE A 1017 -29.01 9.31 2.95
CA ILE A 1017 -30.00 9.41 4.03
C ILE A 1017 -29.95 10.76 4.75
N VAL A 1018 -28.74 11.26 5.06
CA VAL A 1018 -28.55 12.56 5.72
C VAL A 1018 -29.03 13.74 4.84
N PRO A 1019 -28.59 13.90 3.57
CA PRO A 1019 -29.10 14.98 2.73
C PRO A 1019 -30.57 14.84 2.30
N CYS A 1020 -31.17 13.64 2.30
CA CYS A 1020 -32.57 13.45 1.91
C CYS A 1020 -33.59 13.53 3.06
N CYS A 1021 -33.19 13.16 4.29
CA CYS A 1021 -34.14 12.90 5.40
C CYS A 1021 -33.94 13.82 6.63
N ALA A 1022 -33.23 14.95 6.50
CA ALA A 1022 -32.93 15.86 7.61
C ALA A 1022 -34.09 16.82 8.03
N GLN A 1023 -35.29 16.30 8.29
CA GLN A 1023 -36.42 17.04 8.92
C GLN A 1023 -37.21 16.18 9.91
#